data_AF-A0A3A9WMJ6-F1
#
_entry.id   AF-A0A3A9WMJ6-F1
#
_cell.length_a   1.000
_cell.length_b   1.000
_cell.length_c   1.000
_cell.angle_alpha   90.00
_cell.angle_beta   90.00
_cell.angle_gamma   90.00
#
_symmetry.space_group_name_H-M   'P 1'
#
loop_
_entity.id
_entity.type
_entity.pdbx_description
1 polymer ?
#
loop_
_entity_poly.entity_id
_entity_poly.type
_entity_poly.pdbx_seq_one_letter_code
_entity_poly.pdbx_strand_id
1 'polypeptide(L)'
;MKARALIAAGTLIVGVIPGAAAAAAAEPDSTRAAAPGDPTAAQPVLLNQSGFGLGEPKRFTAPRAEDGAAFEITDASGEVRYRGRVHGGVGDFTAFDPRDTGDFVVTVEGAAGVGTSVPFGIGAYWIDRVSYQRAIEFMSGSRCYFGDFTRFADGPGLASDEYGHRECMKAVTWRDGAHYSREIQTLVDLYFVNPSAFEQVSVDDAIYEGLPVTLPDDTPEIVRLIHWGVELLLAADVNEPQLKEQLAAFVHAYPQLAAYIPADVYERARDHVFATWGDPAGDRYYWQAFTPHTGDLFQTYTQVGTGKGELPPGHSVWPNVMMYEVALREGRDDAERYLNAARDQAAWLVGNLDLDDPAVTKGQRQSEYVLITGLVQFAEAYPDQAPEGIEGFVRDWARVATERSDNLWDFRRYSDERWTIPAFTGGGADDPNETGNVAGFAAPALAAARLLGDDDPLADRLREIAAAHVDNLFGRNPTGRHASYDAPSEQDGFEGVERGWFSEYQGGAGLLENLPGVLDGSPKNGHYPFNPGTGNIGHTEGWVAFNAAWNESLVWRAVDQTRLDVLNRRGDPVRVVPRRGEVTVELAAPLNLDAESLDQGTVEVRVGDRAAEALTVTQTGPNTTTFRGTLDLATLGARHGDEVTVSYGYGSFAVSHSFTVVGR
;
A
#
# COMPACT_ATOMS: atom_id res chain seq x y z
N MET A 1 31.36 -65.02 -5.39
CA MET A 1 31.45 -66.35 -4.75
C MET A 1 31.09 -66.18 -3.28
N LYS A 2 29.99 -66.83 -2.85
CA LYS A 2 29.57 -67.22 -1.50
C LYS A 2 29.60 -66.20 -0.33
N ALA A 3 28.39 -66.05 0.23
CA ALA A 3 28.00 -65.50 1.52
C ALA A 3 28.68 -66.16 2.74
N ARG A 4 28.74 -65.44 3.88
CA ARG A 4 27.83 -65.67 5.02
C ARG A 4 28.09 -64.68 6.18
N ALA A 5 26.97 -64.27 6.77
CA ALA A 5 26.82 -63.48 7.97
C ALA A 5 27.27 -64.20 9.26
N LEU A 6 27.49 -63.44 10.34
CA LEU A 6 26.92 -63.78 11.64
C LEU A 6 26.68 -62.54 12.50
N ILE A 7 25.50 -62.54 13.09
CA ILE A 7 24.83 -61.55 13.94
C ILE A 7 25.31 -61.72 15.38
N ALA A 8 25.41 -60.63 16.15
CA ALA A 8 25.12 -60.65 17.58
C ALA A 8 24.55 -59.29 18.04
N ALA A 9 23.50 -59.38 18.85
CA ALA A 9 22.50 -58.36 19.13
C ALA A 9 22.87 -57.42 20.29
N GLY A 10 22.25 -56.23 20.29
CA GLY A 10 22.28 -55.27 21.39
C GLY A 10 21.25 -54.15 21.19
N THR A 11 20.01 -54.45 21.57
CA THR A 11 18.86 -53.57 21.88
C THR A 11 18.99 -52.07 21.60
N LEU A 12 18.34 -51.60 20.53
CA LEU A 12 17.97 -50.19 20.36
C LEU A 12 16.49 -50.04 20.71
N ILE A 13 16.21 -49.23 21.76
CA ILE A 13 14.86 -48.81 22.11
C ILE A 13 14.41 -47.80 21.04
N VAL A 14 13.54 -48.24 20.13
CA VAL A 14 12.85 -47.35 19.20
C VAL A 14 11.59 -46.86 19.90
N GLY A 15 11.64 -45.62 20.38
CA GLY A 15 10.43 -44.86 20.72
C GLY A 15 9.68 -44.56 19.43
N VAL A 16 8.51 -45.16 19.26
CA VAL A 16 7.56 -44.84 18.21
C VAL A 16 6.98 -43.46 18.53
N ILE A 17 7.35 -42.44 17.76
CA ILE A 17 6.60 -41.19 17.72
C ILE A 17 5.28 -41.50 16.99
N PRO A 18 4.10 -41.33 17.61
CA PRO A 18 2.84 -41.54 16.93
C PRO A 18 2.72 -40.56 15.76
N GLY A 19 2.40 -41.08 14.58
CA GLY A 19 2.13 -40.27 13.40
C GLY A 19 1.07 -39.23 13.71
N ALA A 20 1.28 -38.02 13.18
CA ALA A 20 0.27 -36.98 13.12
C ALA A 20 -0.98 -37.57 12.45
N ALA A 21 -2.02 -37.79 13.25
CA ALA A 21 -3.33 -38.12 12.73
C ALA A 21 -3.79 -36.89 11.92
N ALA A 22 -4.03 -37.10 10.62
CA ALA A 22 -4.87 -36.21 9.84
C ALA A 22 -6.17 -36.05 10.63
N ALA A 23 -6.45 -34.83 11.10
CA ALA A 23 -7.71 -34.51 11.71
C ALA A 23 -8.80 -34.78 10.66
N ALA A 24 -9.57 -35.85 10.88
CA ALA A 24 -10.72 -36.15 10.06
C ALA A 24 -11.68 -34.95 10.13
N ALA A 25 -12.05 -34.42 8.96
CA ALA A 25 -13.09 -33.43 8.82
C ALA A 25 -14.35 -33.93 9.54
N ALA A 26 -14.76 -33.23 10.59
CA ALA A 26 -16.08 -33.42 11.15
C ALA A 26 -17.12 -33.07 10.07
N GLU A 27 -18.06 -33.97 9.80
CA GLU A 27 -19.22 -33.64 8.97
C GLU A 27 -19.94 -32.42 9.57
N PRO A 28 -20.35 -31.43 8.76
CA PRO A 28 -21.03 -30.26 9.28
C PRO A 28 -22.41 -30.67 9.81
N ASP A 29 -22.58 -30.47 11.12
CA ASP A 29 -23.86 -30.53 11.80
C ASP A 29 -24.84 -29.54 11.14
N SER A 30 -25.82 -30.07 10.42
CA SER A 30 -26.73 -29.32 9.53
C SER A 30 -27.78 -28.46 10.23
N THR A 31 -27.55 -28.05 11.49
CA THR A 31 -28.55 -27.30 12.28
C THR A 31 -28.03 -26.06 13.02
N ARG A 32 -26.76 -25.67 12.88
CA ARG A 32 -26.30 -24.37 13.38
C ARG A 32 -26.76 -23.27 12.42
N ALA A 33 -27.52 -22.29 12.92
CA ALA A 33 -27.77 -21.06 12.17
C ALA A 33 -26.41 -20.48 11.73
N ALA A 34 -26.26 -20.18 10.44
CA ALA A 34 -25.02 -19.63 9.92
C ALA A 34 -24.70 -18.32 10.65
N ALA A 35 -23.45 -18.15 11.07
CA ALA A 35 -23.02 -16.95 11.77
C ALA A 35 -23.09 -15.72 10.84
N PRO A 36 -23.25 -14.50 11.36
CA PRO A 36 -23.23 -13.29 10.52
C PRO A 36 -21.99 -13.22 9.63
N GLY A 37 -22.16 -12.77 8.39
CA GLY A 37 -21.12 -12.74 7.37
C GLY A 37 -20.58 -14.11 6.91
N ASP A 38 -21.24 -15.23 7.24
CA ASP A 38 -20.83 -16.54 6.73
C ASP A 38 -21.10 -16.64 5.22
N PRO A 39 -20.08 -16.82 4.37
CA PRO A 39 -20.28 -16.92 2.92
C PRO A 39 -21.04 -18.20 2.54
N THR A 40 -21.12 -19.20 3.41
CA THR A 40 -21.87 -20.45 3.17
C THR A 40 -23.33 -20.37 3.60
N ALA A 41 -23.75 -19.28 4.27
CA ALA A 41 -25.13 -19.04 4.70
C ALA A 41 -26.12 -19.13 3.53
N ALA A 42 -27.40 -19.39 3.84
CA ALA A 42 -28.47 -19.42 2.82
C ALA A 42 -28.57 -18.07 2.07
N GLN A 43 -28.49 -16.96 2.81
CA GLN A 43 -28.44 -15.58 2.33
C GLN A 43 -27.17 -14.90 2.89
N PRO A 44 -26.01 -15.03 2.23
CA PRO A 44 -24.78 -14.40 2.68
C PRO A 44 -24.82 -12.88 2.41
N VAL A 45 -24.25 -12.09 3.32
CA VAL A 45 -24.11 -10.63 3.22
C VAL A 45 -22.66 -10.32 3.57
N LEU A 46 -21.86 -9.98 2.56
CA LEU A 46 -20.40 -9.90 2.63
C LEU A 46 -19.97 -8.46 2.34
N LEU A 47 -19.12 -7.90 3.20
CA LEU A 47 -18.69 -6.51 3.16
C LEU A 47 -17.27 -6.38 3.74
N ASN A 48 -16.71 -5.17 3.67
CA ASN A 48 -15.49 -4.83 4.40
C ASN A 48 -15.73 -4.99 5.91
N GLN A 49 -15.16 -6.03 6.51
CA GLN A 49 -15.48 -6.39 7.89
C GLN A 49 -15.06 -5.32 8.90
N SER A 50 -14.01 -4.55 8.60
CA SER A 50 -13.59 -3.47 9.48
C SER A 50 -14.56 -2.30 9.41
N GLY A 51 -14.81 -1.77 8.21
CA GLY A 51 -15.67 -0.60 8.05
C GLY A 51 -15.37 0.24 6.82
N PHE A 52 -15.90 1.46 6.80
CA PHE A 52 -15.87 2.36 5.64
C PHE A 52 -15.51 3.81 6.01
N GLY A 53 -14.88 4.52 5.08
CA GLY A 53 -14.60 5.95 5.20
C GLY A 53 -15.86 6.82 4.98
N LEU A 54 -16.00 7.91 5.72
CA LEU A 54 -17.01 8.95 5.44
C LEU A 54 -16.81 9.53 4.02
N GLY A 55 -17.89 9.64 3.25
CA GLY A 55 -17.86 10.13 1.87
C GLY A 55 -17.23 9.19 0.83
N GLU A 56 -16.67 8.05 1.23
CA GLU A 56 -16.15 7.03 0.31
C GLU A 56 -17.26 6.09 -0.20
N PRO A 57 -17.06 5.39 -1.33
CA PRO A 57 -17.96 4.32 -1.77
C PRO A 57 -18.18 3.24 -0.70
N LYS A 58 -19.43 2.78 -0.53
CA LYS A 58 -19.79 1.77 0.48
C LYS A 58 -20.73 0.73 -0.12
N ARG A 59 -20.24 -0.51 -0.26
CA ARG A 59 -21.00 -1.60 -0.88
C ARG A 59 -20.88 -2.90 -0.10
N PHE A 60 -21.95 -3.68 -0.10
CA PHE A 60 -21.93 -5.09 0.30
C PHE A 60 -22.37 -5.98 -0.86
N THR A 61 -21.99 -7.24 -0.81
CA THR A 61 -22.38 -8.25 -1.78
C THR A 61 -23.26 -9.32 -1.11
N ALA A 62 -24.45 -9.52 -1.67
CA ALA A 62 -25.42 -10.54 -1.29
C ALA A 62 -25.70 -11.44 -2.51
N PRO A 63 -24.81 -12.39 -2.84
CA PRO A 63 -24.80 -13.12 -4.11
C PRO A 63 -26.04 -13.98 -4.39
N ARG A 64 -26.88 -14.23 -3.38
CA ARG A 64 -28.10 -15.04 -3.48
C ARG A 64 -29.39 -14.23 -3.32
N ALA A 65 -29.29 -12.92 -3.06
CA ALA A 65 -30.45 -12.04 -3.03
C ALA A 65 -30.95 -11.81 -4.46
N GLU A 66 -32.26 -11.80 -4.63
CA GLU A 66 -32.90 -11.34 -5.85
C GLU A 66 -32.79 -9.82 -6.03
N ASP A 67 -32.85 -9.36 -7.29
CA ASP A 67 -32.92 -7.94 -7.59
C ASP A 67 -34.14 -7.29 -6.94
N GLY A 68 -33.90 -6.14 -6.29
CA GLY A 68 -34.91 -5.40 -5.56
C GLY A 68 -35.15 -5.87 -4.12
N ALA A 69 -34.48 -6.94 -3.66
CA ALA A 69 -34.51 -7.37 -2.26
C ALA A 69 -34.17 -6.18 -1.35
N ALA A 70 -34.95 -6.01 -0.27
CA ALA A 70 -34.76 -4.90 0.64
C ALA A 70 -33.60 -5.19 1.59
N PHE A 71 -32.88 -4.14 1.97
CA PHE A 71 -31.94 -4.21 3.07
C PHE A 71 -32.12 -3.03 4.02
N GLU A 72 -31.78 -3.27 5.28
CA GLU A 72 -31.74 -2.27 6.33
C GLU A 72 -30.34 -2.25 6.95
N ILE A 73 -29.89 -1.06 7.36
CA ILE A 73 -28.72 -0.91 8.23
C ILE A 73 -29.22 -0.51 9.61
N THR A 74 -28.84 -1.28 10.62
CA THR A 74 -29.20 -1.03 12.02
C THR A 74 -27.96 -0.72 12.84
N ASP A 75 -28.12 0.11 13.87
CA ASP A 75 -27.08 0.30 14.90
C ASP A 75 -27.17 -0.75 16.02
N ALA A 76 -26.25 -0.69 16.97
CA ALA A 76 -26.19 -1.59 18.13
C ALA A 76 -27.45 -1.59 19.02
N SER A 77 -28.30 -0.55 18.94
CA SER A 77 -29.58 -0.51 19.66
C SER A 77 -30.72 -1.23 18.92
N GLY A 78 -30.49 -1.61 17.65
CA GLY A 78 -31.48 -2.15 16.74
C GLY A 78 -32.29 -1.08 16.01
N GLU A 79 -31.92 0.20 16.11
CA GLU A 79 -32.55 1.28 15.35
C GLU A 79 -32.14 1.19 13.88
N VAL A 80 -33.12 1.25 12.97
CA VAL A 80 -32.84 1.29 11.53
C VAL A 80 -32.38 2.69 11.12
N ARG A 81 -31.11 2.79 10.73
CA ARG A 81 -30.43 4.04 10.36
C ARG A 81 -30.43 4.29 8.85
N TYR A 82 -30.53 3.24 8.04
CA TYR A 82 -30.59 3.35 6.58
C TYR A 82 -31.41 2.22 5.95
N ARG A 83 -31.94 2.45 4.75
CA ARG A 83 -32.67 1.45 3.95
C ARG A 83 -32.27 1.56 2.49
N GLY A 84 -32.16 0.42 1.82
CA GLY A 84 -31.89 0.38 0.38
C GLY A 84 -32.43 -0.88 -0.28
N ARG A 85 -31.99 -1.10 -1.52
CA ARG A 85 -32.31 -2.29 -2.32
C ARG A 85 -31.06 -2.88 -2.94
N VAL A 86 -31.06 -4.19 -3.06
CA VAL A 86 -30.02 -4.94 -3.78
C VAL A 86 -30.26 -4.84 -5.29
N HIS A 87 -29.21 -4.62 -6.06
CA HIS A 87 -29.19 -4.62 -7.51
C HIS A 87 -28.00 -5.46 -8.00
N GLY A 88 -28.25 -6.48 -8.83
CA GLY A 88 -27.19 -7.37 -9.33
C GLY A 88 -26.47 -8.13 -8.22
N GLY A 89 -27.13 -8.40 -7.08
CA GLY A 89 -26.50 -8.99 -5.90
C GLY A 89 -25.62 -8.02 -5.08
N VAL A 90 -25.63 -6.72 -5.38
CA VAL A 90 -24.88 -5.67 -4.65
C VAL A 90 -25.85 -4.70 -3.98
N GLY A 91 -25.58 -4.36 -2.72
CA GLY A 91 -26.26 -3.25 -2.05
C GLY A 91 -25.31 -2.06 -1.89
N ASP A 92 -25.71 -0.91 -2.42
CA ASP A 92 -24.97 0.35 -2.30
C ASP A 92 -25.61 1.22 -1.20
N PHE A 93 -24.78 1.63 -0.26
CA PHE A 93 -25.15 2.52 0.84
C PHE A 93 -24.16 3.66 1.00
N THR A 94 -23.52 4.08 -0.09
CA THR A 94 -22.57 5.19 -0.13
C THR A 94 -23.14 6.48 0.48
N ALA A 95 -24.44 6.71 0.33
CA ALA A 95 -25.14 7.86 0.91
C ALA A 95 -25.32 7.81 2.45
N PHE A 96 -24.93 6.71 3.11
CA PHE A 96 -25.01 6.56 4.56
C PHE A 96 -23.69 7.00 5.22
N ASP A 97 -23.65 8.29 5.61
CA ASP A 97 -22.55 8.91 6.36
C ASP A 97 -23.04 9.35 7.76
N PRO A 98 -23.08 8.43 8.74
CA PRO A 98 -23.49 8.72 10.10
C PRO A 98 -22.47 9.62 10.83
N ARG A 99 -22.90 10.23 11.95
CA ARG A 99 -21.98 11.02 12.80
C ARG A 99 -21.21 10.14 13.79
N ASP A 100 -21.91 9.14 14.31
CA ASP A 100 -21.39 8.07 15.15
C ASP A 100 -20.62 7.04 14.32
N THR A 101 -19.54 6.50 14.88
CA THR A 101 -18.72 5.48 14.21
C THR A 101 -19.42 4.12 14.14
N GLY A 102 -20.14 3.79 15.22
CA GLY A 102 -21.18 2.76 15.37
C GLY A 102 -20.84 1.34 14.91
N ASP A 103 -21.22 0.33 15.70
CA ASP A 103 -21.29 -1.05 15.21
C ASP A 103 -22.55 -1.21 14.35
N PHE A 104 -22.44 -0.95 13.05
CA PHE A 104 -23.55 -1.10 12.10
C PHE A 104 -23.65 -2.52 11.58
N VAL A 105 -24.86 -2.94 11.25
CA VAL A 105 -25.14 -4.27 10.66
C VAL A 105 -26.09 -4.12 9.49
N VAL A 106 -25.79 -4.78 8.37
CA VAL A 106 -26.70 -4.93 7.23
C VAL A 106 -27.54 -6.19 7.41
N THR A 107 -28.86 -6.06 7.29
CA THR A 107 -29.78 -7.18 7.14
C THR A 107 -30.43 -7.16 5.77
N VAL A 108 -30.37 -8.29 5.05
CA VAL A 108 -31.02 -8.48 3.75
C VAL A 108 -32.13 -9.49 3.91
N GLU A 109 -33.35 -9.12 3.51
CA GLU A 109 -34.48 -10.03 3.44
C GLU A 109 -34.81 -10.32 1.97
N GLY A 110 -34.68 -11.58 1.58
CA GLY A 110 -34.94 -12.03 0.21
C GLY A 110 -35.51 -13.45 0.15
N ALA A 111 -35.69 -13.94 -1.07
CA ALA A 111 -36.25 -15.27 -1.35
C ALA A 111 -35.37 -16.42 -0.83
N ALA A 112 -34.04 -16.21 -0.70
CA ALA A 112 -33.13 -17.19 -0.12
C ALA A 112 -33.08 -17.14 1.43
N GLY A 113 -33.86 -16.25 2.06
CA GLY A 113 -33.99 -16.12 3.51
C GLY A 113 -33.53 -14.75 4.01
N VAL A 114 -33.25 -14.70 5.31
CA VAL A 114 -32.70 -13.51 5.98
C VAL A 114 -31.20 -13.70 6.16
N GLY A 115 -30.43 -12.72 5.67
CA GLY A 115 -28.99 -12.66 5.79
C GLY A 115 -28.54 -11.48 6.65
N THR A 116 -27.41 -11.61 7.33
CA THR A 116 -26.87 -10.54 8.19
C THR A 116 -25.36 -10.46 8.00
N SER A 117 -24.82 -9.25 7.86
CA SER A 117 -23.38 -9.01 7.81
C SER A 117 -22.74 -9.18 9.20
N VAL A 118 -21.42 -9.26 9.26
CA VAL A 118 -20.71 -8.91 10.50
C VAL A 118 -20.95 -7.43 10.86
N PRO A 119 -20.77 -7.03 12.13
CA PRO A 119 -20.68 -5.62 12.48
C PRO A 119 -19.57 -4.91 11.69
N PHE A 120 -19.73 -3.62 11.41
CA PHE A 120 -18.74 -2.80 10.73
C PHE A 120 -18.87 -1.33 11.16
N GLY A 121 -17.76 -0.58 11.12
CA GLY A 121 -17.74 0.85 11.43
C GLY A 121 -17.90 1.76 10.21
N ILE A 122 -18.25 3.03 10.44
CA ILE A 122 -18.11 4.11 9.46
C ILE A 122 -17.47 5.33 10.12
N GLY A 123 -16.34 5.81 9.63
CA GLY A 123 -15.66 6.95 10.26
C GLY A 123 -14.77 7.76 9.34
N ALA A 124 -14.28 8.88 9.84
CA ALA A 124 -13.31 9.70 9.14
C ALA A 124 -12.04 8.86 8.91
N TYR A 125 -11.67 8.70 7.63
CA TYR A 125 -10.43 8.00 7.25
C TYR A 125 -10.31 6.59 7.84
N TRP A 126 -11.43 5.87 7.95
CA TRP A 126 -11.51 4.60 8.69
C TRP A 126 -10.43 3.59 8.29
N ILE A 127 -10.28 3.32 6.99
CA ILE A 127 -9.32 2.34 6.48
C ILE A 127 -7.89 2.75 6.82
N ASP A 128 -7.56 4.02 6.64
CA ASP A 128 -6.25 4.59 6.91
C ASP A 128 -5.91 4.48 8.40
N ARG A 129 -6.87 4.86 9.27
CA ARG A 129 -6.79 4.74 10.74
C ARG A 129 -6.47 3.33 11.20
N VAL A 130 -7.22 2.33 10.73
CA VAL A 130 -7.02 0.93 11.15
C VAL A 130 -5.79 0.27 10.53
N SER A 131 -5.15 0.94 9.56
CA SER A 131 -4.04 0.36 8.79
C SER A 131 -2.68 0.97 9.07
N TYR A 132 -2.57 2.26 9.37
CA TYR A 132 -1.27 2.95 9.47
C TYR A 132 -0.38 2.37 10.56
N GLN A 133 -0.93 2.15 11.76
CA GLN A 133 -0.18 1.50 12.85
C GLN A 133 0.29 0.09 12.43
N ARG A 134 -0.60 -0.72 11.84
CA ARG A 134 -0.29 -2.08 11.39
C ARG A 134 0.76 -2.12 10.28
N ALA A 135 0.74 -1.16 9.37
CA ALA A 135 1.76 -1.02 8.33
C ALA A 135 3.14 -0.80 8.94
N ILE A 136 3.28 0.11 9.92
CA ILE A 136 4.56 0.41 10.56
C ILE A 136 5.00 -0.72 11.50
N GLU A 137 4.10 -1.32 12.27
CA GLU A 137 4.40 -2.49 13.11
C GLU A 137 4.89 -3.67 12.29
N PHE A 138 4.22 -3.97 11.17
CA PHE A 138 4.64 -5.03 10.26
C PHE A 138 6.06 -4.77 9.74
N MET A 139 6.31 -3.57 9.19
CA MET A 139 7.62 -3.20 8.63
C MET A 139 8.72 -3.19 9.71
N SER A 140 8.37 -2.87 10.95
CA SER A 140 9.28 -2.91 12.10
C SER A 140 9.62 -4.34 12.52
N GLY A 141 8.60 -5.18 12.67
CA GLY A 141 8.77 -6.57 13.07
C GLY A 141 9.42 -7.45 12.00
N SER A 142 9.28 -7.10 10.71
CA SER A 142 9.81 -7.87 9.58
C SER A 142 11.23 -7.52 9.17
N ARG A 143 11.90 -6.56 9.84
CA ARG A 143 13.30 -6.20 9.55
C ARG A 143 14.21 -7.43 9.57
N CYS A 144 15.17 -7.47 8.64
CA CYS A 144 16.25 -8.46 8.69
C CYS A 144 16.98 -8.43 10.03
N TYR A 145 17.53 -9.57 10.45
CA TYR A 145 18.25 -9.70 11.72
C TYR A 145 17.45 -9.26 12.96
N PHE A 146 16.12 -9.18 12.84
CA PHE A 146 15.21 -8.73 13.90
C PHE A 146 15.58 -7.35 14.47
N GLY A 147 16.15 -6.46 13.63
CA GLY A 147 16.57 -5.12 14.05
C GLY A 147 17.97 -5.03 14.70
N ASP A 148 18.70 -6.14 14.78
CA ASP A 148 20.07 -6.20 15.32
C ASP A 148 21.09 -6.28 14.18
N PHE A 149 21.62 -5.12 13.79
CA PHE A 149 22.60 -4.99 12.72
C PHE A 149 23.93 -5.68 13.05
N THR A 150 24.26 -5.94 14.32
CA THR A 150 25.53 -6.63 14.65
C THR A 150 25.55 -8.07 14.14
N ARG A 151 24.38 -8.70 14.00
CA ARG A 151 24.27 -10.06 13.44
C ARG A 151 24.58 -10.12 11.96
N PHE A 152 24.45 -9.01 11.23
CA PHE A 152 24.94 -8.90 9.86
C PHE A 152 26.47 -9.05 9.81
N ALA A 153 27.19 -8.54 10.83
CA ALA A 153 28.65 -8.50 10.87
C ALA A 153 29.31 -9.82 11.33
N ASP A 154 28.60 -10.67 12.08
CA ASP A 154 29.15 -11.88 12.71
C ASP A 154 29.02 -13.18 11.89
N GLY A 155 28.35 -13.14 10.73
CA GLY A 155 28.22 -14.27 9.79
C GLY A 155 28.75 -13.92 8.40
N PRO A 156 28.89 -14.88 7.45
CA PRO A 156 29.20 -14.53 6.07
C PRO A 156 28.06 -13.67 5.51
N GLY A 157 28.27 -12.35 5.53
CA GLY A 157 27.34 -11.36 5.01
C GLY A 157 26.94 -11.71 3.58
N LEU A 158 25.63 -11.85 3.37
CA LEU A 158 24.95 -12.01 2.07
C LEU A 158 25.49 -13.12 1.15
N ALA A 159 26.24 -14.10 1.64
CA ALA A 159 26.95 -15.05 0.78
C ALA A 159 26.00 -15.98 0.00
N SER A 160 25.52 -15.48 -1.14
CA SER A 160 25.29 -16.08 -2.46
C SER A 160 24.78 -17.51 -2.59
N ASP A 161 24.24 -18.13 -1.53
CA ASP A 161 23.42 -19.32 -1.65
C ASP A 161 21.94 -18.94 -1.73
N GLU A 162 21.14 -19.85 -2.26
CA GLU A 162 19.72 -19.67 -2.57
C GLU A 162 18.88 -19.13 -1.38
N TYR A 163 19.39 -19.27 -0.15
CA TYR A 163 18.64 -18.98 1.06
C TYR A 163 19.25 -17.82 1.86
N GLY A 164 20.55 -17.51 1.75
CA GLY A 164 21.16 -16.42 2.50
C GLY A 164 21.17 -16.68 4.02
N HIS A 165 21.43 -15.63 4.82
CA HIS A 165 21.45 -15.76 6.28
C HIS A 165 20.06 -16.11 6.80
N ARG A 166 19.92 -17.10 7.71
CA ARG A 166 18.60 -17.54 8.20
C ARG A 166 17.75 -16.41 8.83
N GLU A 167 18.39 -15.41 9.40
CA GLU A 167 17.71 -14.25 10.02
C GLU A 167 17.41 -13.11 9.03
N CYS A 168 17.80 -13.26 7.76
CA CYS A 168 17.48 -12.39 6.63
C CYS A 168 17.31 -13.24 5.37
N MET A 169 16.62 -14.38 5.53
CA MET A 169 16.60 -15.41 4.51
C MET A 169 15.98 -14.82 3.24
N LYS A 170 16.60 -15.09 2.09
CA LYS A 170 16.08 -14.70 0.77
C LYS A 170 15.92 -13.18 0.57
N ALA A 171 16.57 -12.35 1.37
CA ALA A 171 16.37 -10.90 1.34
C ALA A 171 17.67 -10.08 1.57
N VAL A 172 17.52 -8.75 1.63
CA VAL A 172 18.61 -7.82 2.00
C VAL A 172 18.23 -6.97 3.21
N THR A 173 17.03 -6.36 3.22
CA THR A 173 16.63 -5.32 4.18
C THR A 173 15.52 -5.77 5.14
N TRP A 174 14.48 -6.41 4.61
CA TRP A 174 13.38 -7.04 5.34
C TRP A 174 13.30 -8.53 5.05
N ARG A 175 12.95 -9.36 6.04
CA ARG A 175 12.96 -10.82 5.90
C ARG A 175 12.00 -11.28 4.79
N ASP A 176 12.47 -12.18 3.94
CA ASP A 176 11.80 -12.63 2.71
C ASP A 176 11.45 -11.52 1.69
N GLY A 177 12.06 -10.34 1.82
CA GLY A 177 12.03 -9.30 0.79
C GLY A 177 12.78 -9.70 -0.48
N ALA A 178 12.50 -9.02 -1.58
CA ALA A 178 13.17 -9.21 -2.86
C ALA A 178 13.53 -7.84 -3.44
N HIS A 179 14.35 -7.82 -4.49
CA HIS A 179 14.76 -6.58 -5.13
C HIS A 179 13.59 -5.70 -5.60
N TYR A 180 12.47 -6.32 -5.97
CA TYR A 180 11.26 -5.67 -6.44
C TYR A 180 10.20 -5.42 -5.35
N SER A 181 10.51 -5.66 -4.07
CA SER A 181 9.54 -5.49 -2.96
C SER A 181 9.30 -4.02 -2.60
N ARG A 182 10.21 -3.09 -2.94
CA ARG A 182 10.01 -1.62 -2.85
C ARG A 182 9.81 -1.07 -1.44
N GLU A 183 10.39 -1.71 -0.44
CA GLU A 183 10.15 -1.40 0.97
C GLU A 183 10.55 0.04 1.34
N ILE A 184 11.74 0.49 0.97
CA ILE A 184 12.20 1.86 1.29
C ILE A 184 11.35 2.89 0.54
N GLN A 185 11.05 2.63 -0.73
CA GLN A 185 10.27 3.54 -1.56
C GLN A 185 8.88 3.76 -0.96
N THR A 186 8.16 2.69 -0.63
CA THR A 186 6.80 2.79 -0.07
C THR A 186 6.78 3.43 1.33
N LEU A 187 7.84 3.27 2.14
CA LEU A 187 7.99 4.00 3.41
C LEU A 187 8.24 5.50 3.20
N VAL A 188 9.05 5.87 2.21
CA VAL A 188 9.26 7.27 1.81
C VAL A 188 7.94 7.87 1.32
N ASP A 189 7.21 7.16 0.48
CA ASP A 189 5.96 7.62 -0.10
C ASP A 189 4.86 7.81 0.98
N LEU A 190 4.78 6.90 1.97
CA LEU A 190 3.91 7.06 3.15
C LEU A 190 4.26 8.32 3.96
N TYR A 191 5.55 8.54 4.25
CA TYR A 191 5.99 9.73 4.96
C TYR A 191 5.73 11.01 4.16
N PHE A 192 5.90 10.96 2.84
CA PHE A 192 5.71 12.11 1.95
C PHE A 192 4.25 12.53 1.84
N VAL A 193 3.32 11.59 1.70
CA VAL A 193 1.91 11.95 1.55
C VAL A 193 1.31 12.46 2.86
N ASN A 194 1.78 11.96 4.01
CA ASN A 194 1.17 12.28 5.30
C ASN A 194 2.20 12.28 6.44
N PRO A 195 3.08 13.29 6.51
CA PRO A 195 4.12 13.34 7.53
C PRO A 195 3.55 13.41 8.95
N SER A 196 2.48 14.19 9.17
CA SER A 196 1.89 14.34 10.51
C SER A 196 1.24 13.06 11.05
N ALA A 197 0.77 12.12 10.21
CA ALA A 197 0.32 10.82 10.71
C ALA A 197 1.51 9.97 11.16
N PHE A 198 2.55 9.85 10.31
CA PHE A 198 3.66 8.95 10.60
C PHE A 198 4.67 9.49 11.61
N GLU A 199 4.61 10.78 11.94
CA GLU A 199 5.27 11.36 13.11
C GLU A 199 4.59 10.97 14.44
N GLN A 200 3.32 10.55 14.40
CA GLN A 200 2.55 10.11 15.58
C GLN A 200 2.57 8.59 15.79
N VAL A 201 2.86 7.82 14.74
CA VAL A 201 2.93 6.36 14.80
C VAL A 201 4.27 5.93 15.43
N SER A 202 4.20 5.20 16.54
CA SER A 202 5.36 4.62 17.23
C SER A 202 5.25 3.10 17.37
N VAL A 203 6.41 2.45 17.56
CA VAL A 203 6.50 1.02 17.89
C VAL A 203 7.45 0.89 19.07
N ASP A 204 6.90 0.82 20.27
CA ASP A 204 7.64 1.00 21.53
C ASP A 204 8.75 -0.05 21.74
N ASP A 205 8.54 -1.28 21.27
CA ASP A 205 9.49 -2.40 21.42
C ASP A 205 10.40 -2.61 20.20
N ALA A 206 10.47 -1.62 19.29
CA ALA A 206 11.30 -1.70 18.10
C ALA A 206 12.80 -1.70 18.44
N ILE A 207 13.52 -2.72 17.97
CA ILE A 207 14.97 -2.86 18.18
C ILE A 207 15.75 -2.25 17.01
N TYR A 208 16.72 -1.40 17.33
CA TYR A 208 17.72 -0.85 16.40
C TYR A 208 19.10 -0.90 17.06
N GLU A 209 19.81 -2.02 16.88
CA GLU A 209 21.12 -2.24 17.49
C GLU A 209 22.23 -2.28 16.43
N GLY A 210 23.40 -1.73 16.73
CA GLY A 210 24.61 -1.92 15.92
C GLY A 210 24.69 -1.17 14.60
N LEU A 211 23.71 -0.33 14.24
CA LEU A 211 23.76 0.48 13.03
C LEU A 211 24.99 1.41 13.04
N PRO A 212 25.61 1.70 11.88
CA PRO A 212 26.77 2.59 11.79
C PRO A 212 26.53 4.01 12.32
N VAL A 213 25.28 4.48 12.23
CA VAL A 213 24.84 5.79 12.68
C VAL A 213 23.67 5.62 13.64
N THR A 214 23.70 6.34 14.76
CA THR A 214 22.59 6.40 15.73
C THR A 214 21.77 7.65 15.47
N LEU A 215 20.45 7.49 15.31
CA LEU A 215 19.52 8.60 15.11
C LEU A 215 19.06 9.19 16.46
N PRO A 216 18.55 10.44 16.49
CA PRO A 216 17.91 11.03 17.68
C PRO A 216 16.80 10.15 18.26
N ASP A 217 16.60 10.16 19.58
CA ASP A 217 15.60 9.34 20.29
C ASP A 217 14.15 9.65 19.86
N ASP A 218 13.88 10.89 19.47
CA ASP A 218 12.58 11.38 19.00
C ASP A 218 12.36 11.21 17.49
N THR A 219 13.25 10.48 16.79
CA THR A 219 13.06 10.17 15.37
C THR A 219 11.81 9.30 15.16
N PRO A 220 10.88 9.69 14.26
CA PRO A 220 9.70 8.88 13.93
C PRO A 220 10.06 7.47 13.46
N GLU A 221 9.25 6.46 13.81
CA GLU A 221 9.57 5.06 13.48
C GLU A 221 9.73 4.84 11.97
N ILE A 222 8.90 5.50 11.15
CA ILE A 222 9.02 5.41 9.68
C ILE A 222 10.39 5.88 9.18
N VAL A 223 10.97 6.92 9.80
CA VAL A 223 12.29 7.45 9.43
C VAL A 223 13.40 6.50 9.88
N ARG A 224 13.23 5.86 11.04
CA ARG A 224 14.15 4.79 11.50
C ARG A 224 14.11 3.58 10.57
N LEU A 225 12.94 3.20 10.06
CA LEU A 225 12.78 2.13 9.07
C LEU A 225 13.48 2.44 7.74
N ILE A 226 13.32 3.67 7.24
CA ILE A 226 14.02 4.14 6.04
C ILE A 226 15.54 4.07 6.25
N HIS A 227 16.03 4.60 7.38
CA HIS A 227 17.45 4.56 7.72
C HIS A 227 18.00 3.14 7.82
N TRP A 228 17.27 2.23 8.47
CA TRP A 228 17.62 0.81 8.53
C TRP A 228 17.81 0.21 7.14
N GLY A 229 16.82 0.37 6.26
CA GLY A 229 16.90 -0.14 4.89
C GLY A 229 18.12 0.39 4.14
N VAL A 230 18.38 1.71 4.24
CA VAL A 230 19.51 2.37 3.58
C VAL A 230 20.85 1.82 4.06
N GLU A 231 21.05 1.66 5.38
CA GLU A 231 22.30 1.13 5.92
C GLU A 231 22.55 -0.32 5.48
N LEU A 232 21.51 -1.16 5.42
CA LEU A 232 21.66 -2.53 4.93
C LEU A 232 21.97 -2.56 3.43
N LEU A 233 21.31 -1.75 2.60
CA LEU A 233 21.64 -1.67 1.16
C LEU A 233 23.06 -1.17 0.91
N LEU A 234 23.54 -0.21 1.71
CA LEU A 234 24.92 0.28 1.65
C LEU A 234 25.94 -0.75 2.12
N ALA A 235 25.69 -1.41 3.25
CA ALA A 235 26.56 -2.48 3.75
C ALA A 235 26.59 -3.69 2.79
N ALA A 236 25.46 -3.94 2.13
CA ALA A 236 25.31 -4.90 1.06
C ALA A 236 25.94 -4.43 -0.25
N ASP A 237 26.36 -3.18 -0.40
CA ASP A 237 26.96 -2.56 -1.60
C ASP A 237 26.24 -3.02 -2.90
N VAL A 238 24.90 -2.87 -2.86
CA VAL A 238 23.97 -3.39 -3.87
C VAL A 238 24.19 -2.77 -5.25
N ASN A 239 24.16 -3.60 -6.30
CA ASN A 239 24.25 -3.14 -7.69
C ASN A 239 23.06 -3.60 -8.56
N GLU A 240 22.12 -4.35 -7.98
CA GLU A 240 20.89 -4.74 -8.66
C GLU A 240 20.02 -3.49 -8.92
N PRO A 241 19.43 -3.32 -10.13
CA PRO A 241 18.73 -2.10 -10.52
C PRO A 241 17.58 -1.71 -9.59
N GLN A 242 16.69 -2.62 -9.21
CA GLN A 242 15.54 -2.29 -8.39
C GLN A 242 15.89 -1.97 -6.92
N LEU A 243 17.01 -2.49 -6.40
CA LEU A 243 17.58 -2.09 -5.11
C LEU A 243 18.27 -0.72 -5.19
N LYS A 244 18.92 -0.37 -6.32
CA LYS A 244 19.42 0.99 -6.57
C LYS A 244 18.29 2.01 -6.61
N GLU A 245 17.14 1.65 -7.18
CA GLU A 245 15.94 2.49 -7.19
C GLU A 245 15.42 2.78 -5.77
N GLN A 246 15.53 1.83 -4.84
CA GLN A 246 15.18 2.07 -3.43
C GLN A 246 16.12 3.08 -2.74
N LEU A 247 17.43 3.04 -3.05
CA LEU A 247 18.36 4.08 -2.60
C LEU A 247 18.07 5.44 -3.26
N ALA A 248 17.62 5.46 -4.52
CA ALA A 248 17.21 6.68 -5.21
C ALA A 248 16.04 7.38 -4.47
N ALA A 249 15.05 6.61 -4.01
CA ALA A 249 13.96 7.14 -3.21
C ALA A 249 14.46 7.83 -1.93
N PHE A 250 15.41 7.23 -1.22
CA PHE A 250 16.02 7.85 -0.03
C PHE A 250 16.80 9.13 -0.37
N VAL A 251 17.71 9.09 -1.35
CA VAL A 251 18.52 10.28 -1.66
C VAL A 251 17.66 11.42 -2.22
N HIS A 252 16.57 11.11 -2.93
CA HIS A 252 15.57 12.08 -3.34
C HIS A 252 14.91 12.72 -2.13
N ALA A 253 14.46 11.90 -1.18
CA ALA A 253 13.73 12.32 0.01
C ALA A 253 14.56 12.95 1.13
N TYR A 254 15.89 12.89 1.03
CA TYR A 254 16.78 13.35 2.09
C TYR A 254 16.52 14.77 2.63
N PRO A 255 16.15 15.79 1.84
CA PRO A 255 15.88 17.13 2.38
C PRO A 255 14.82 17.14 3.51
N GLN A 256 13.82 16.27 3.42
CA GLN A 256 12.74 16.10 4.40
C GLN A 256 13.15 15.22 5.59
N LEU A 257 14.23 14.45 5.44
CA LEU A 257 14.77 13.54 6.45
C LEU A 257 15.99 14.12 7.18
N ALA A 258 16.57 15.21 6.67
CA ALA A 258 17.83 15.79 7.14
C ALA A 258 17.80 16.30 8.59
N ALA A 259 16.61 16.51 9.16
CA ALA A 259 16.46 16.82 10.58
C ALA A 259 16.77 15.61 11.49
N TYR A 260 16.60 14.39 10.98
CA TYR A 260 16.72 13.14 11.72
C TYR A 260 17.96 12.34 11.30
N ILE A 261 18.19 12.23 9.99
CA ILE A 261 19.25 11.41 9.41
C ILE A 261 20.47 12.29 9.09
N PRO A 262 21.66 12.01 9.65
CA PRO A 262 22.87 12.76 9.37
C PRO A 262 23.30 12.76 7.89
N ALA A 263 24.00 13.83 7.49
CA ALA A 263 24.42 14.04 6.10
C ALA A 263 25.40 12.99 5.56
N ASP A 264 26.19 12.34 6.41
CA ASP A 264 27.12 11.31 5.95
C ASP A 264 26.41 10.05 5.41
N VAL A 265 25.22 9.73 5.93
CA VAL A 265 24.38 8.64 5.40
C VAL A 265 23.92 8.98 3.99
N TYR A 266 23.44 10.22 3.79
CA TYR A 266 23.05 10.74 2.49
C TYR A 266 24.21 10.74 1.50
N GLU A 267 25.37 11.26 1.89
CA GLU A 267 26.55 11.33 1.03
C GLU A 267 27.00 9.93 0.57
N ARG A 268 27.01 8.93 1.47
CA ARG A 268 27.31 7.53 1.11
C ARG A 268 26.29 6.96 0.11
N ALA A 269 25.00 7.11 0.38
CA ALA A 269 23.94 6.64 -0.52
C ALA A 269 24.02 7.32 -1.89
N ARG A 270 24.14 8.65 -1.91
CA ARG A 270 24.26 9.49 -3.10
C ARG A 270 25.46 9.07 -3.95
N ASP A 271 26.62 8.95 -3.34
CA ASP A 271 27.86 8.61 -4.04
C ASP A 271 27.79 7.19 -4.61
N HIS A 272 27.20 6.25 -3.86
CA HIS A 272 26.95 4.88 -4.32
C HIS A 272 26.04 4.83 -5.55
N VAL A 273 24.87 5.46 -5.49
CA VAL A 273 23.92 5.43 -6.62
C VAL A 273 24.48 6.15 -7.85
N PHE A 274 25.15 7.28 -7.69
CA PHE A 274 25.78 7.95 -8.83
C PHE A 274 26.89 7.12 -9.48
N ALA A 275 27.68 6.39 -8.70
CA ALA A 275 28.75 5.55 -9.21
C ALA A 275 28.23 4.31 -9.97
N THR A 276 27.09 3.77 -9.56
CA THR A 276 26.59 2.45 -10.02
C THR A 276 25.37 2.53 -10.94
N TRP A 277 24.75 3.70 -11.12
CA TRP A 277 23.49 3.84 -11.88
C TRP A 277 23.56 3.24 -13.28
N GLY A 278 24.66 3.50 -13.99
CA GLY A 278 24.89 3.03 -15.35
C GLY A 278 25.76 1.78 -15.47
N ASP A 279 25.95 1.02 -14.38
CA ASP A 279 26.76 -0.20 -14.41
C ASP A 279 25.98 -1.37 -15.02
N PRO A 280 26.38 -1.91 -16.19
CA PRO A 280 25.65 -3.00 -16.84
C PRO A 280 25.77 -4.35 -16.11
N ALA A 281 26.75 -4.53 -15.22
CA ALA A 281 26.99 -5.81 -14.56
C ALA A 281 25.80 -6.22 -13.67
N GLY A 282 25.37 -5.36 -12.75
CA GLY A 282 24.25 -5.67 -11.84
C GLY A 282 24.53 -6.79 -10.81
N ASP A 283 25.80 -7.16 -10.61
CA ASP A 283 26.21 -8.46 -10.06
C ASP A 283 26.38 -8.52 -8.53
N ARG A 284 25.32 -8.35 -7.73
CA ARG A 284 25.43 -8.62 -6.28
C ARG A 284 24.26 -9.29 -5.59
N TYR A 285 23.08 -9.26 -6.17
CA TYR A 285 21.90 -9.90 -5.59
C TYR A 285 21.07 -10.60 -6.66
N TYR A 286 21.00 -11.94 -6.59
CA TYR A 286 20.52 -12.79 -7.70
C TYR A 286 19.30 -13.65 -7.34
N TRP A 287 18.85 -13.64 -6.08
CA TRP A 287 17.72 -14.47 -5.67
C TRP A 287 16.43 -13.94 -6.33
N GLN A 288 15.94 -14.69 -7.32
CA GLN A 288 14.72 -14.44 -8.13
C GLN A 288 14.84 -13.46 -9.31
N ALA A 289 16.03 -13.33 -9.92
CA ALA A 289 16.20 -12.67 -11.22
C ALA A 289 15.97 -13.66 -12.38
N PHE A 290 14.71 -13.95 -12.71
CA PHE A 290 14.36 -14.91 -13.77
C PHE A 290 14.36 -14.28 -15.16
N THR A 291 14.18 -12.96 -15.25
CA THR A 291 14.11 -12.24 -16.51
C THR A 291 15.49 -11.68 -16.86
N PRO A 292 16.12 -12.06 -17.99
CA PRO A 292 17.44 -11.52 -18.36
C PRO A 292 17.40 -10.00 -18.57
N HIS A 293 18.23 -9.27 -17.84
CA HIS A 293 18.36 -7.82 -17.92
C HIS A 293 19.78 -7.38 -17.54
N THR A 294 20.15 -6.14 -17.84
CA THR A 294 21.43 -5.56 -17.37
C THR A 294 21.17 -4.65 -16.16
N GLY A 295 22.21 -4.32 -15.41
CA GLY A 295 22.12 -3.39 -14.29
C GLY A 295 22.02 -1.90 -14.66
N ASP A 296 22.10 -1.55 -15.95
CA ASP A 296 22.18 -0.15 -16.41
C ASP A 296 20.80 0.54 -16.38
N LEU A 297 20.59 1.42 -15.40
CA LEU A 297 19.33 2.16 -15.24
C LEU A 297 19.16 3.32 -16.24
N PHE A 298 20.16 3.60 -17.08
CA PHE A 298 19.99 4.53 -18.21
C PHE A 298 19.46 3.84 -19.48
N GLN A 299 19.38 2.51 -19.50
CA GLN A 299 18.84 1.79 -20.65
C GLN A 299 17.32 1.87 -20.66
N THR A 300 16.73 1.69 -21.86
CA THR A 300 15.31 1.37 -21.99
C THR A 300 15.10 -0.12 -21.74
N TYR A 301 14.42 -0.46 -20.66
CA TYR A 301 13.98 -1.80 -20.35
C TYR A 301 12.76 -2.14 -21.20
N THR A 302 12.92 -3.16 -22.05
CA THR A 302 11.87 -3.63 -22.98
C THR A 302 11.25 -4.94 -22.54
N GLN A 303 11.69 -5.49 -21.41
CA GLN A 303 11.21 -6.73 -20.84
C GLN A 303 10.02 -6.45 -19.91
N VAL A 304 9.04 -7.35 -19.93
CA VAL A 304 8.04 -7.47 -18.86
C VAL A 304 8.50 -8.63 -17.99
N GLY A 305 8.74 -8.38 -16.70
CA GLY A 305 9.21 -9.42 -15.80
C GLY A 305 8.15 -10.49 -15.49
N THR A 306 8.54 -11.50 -14.72
CA THR A 306 7.65 -12.63 -14.41
C THR A 306 6.47 -12.22 -13.52
N GLY A 307 5.44 -13.07 -13.47
CA GLY A 307 4.30 -12.87 -12.58
C GLY A 307 4.62 -12.90 -11.08
N LYS A 308 5.87 -13.26 -10.72
CA LYS A 308 6.40 -13.11 -9.37
C LYS A 308 6.56 -11.64 -8.98
N GLY A 309 6.72 -10.74 -9.97
CA GLY A 309 6.73 -9.28 -9.87
C GLY A 309 8.10 -8.59 -9.93
N GLU A 310 9.14 -9.31 -10.37
CA GLU A 310 10.38 -8.68 -10.85
C GLU A 310 10.10 -7.81 -12.09
N LEU A 311 10.93 -6.79 -12.35
CA LEU A 311 10.86 -5.89 -13.52
C LEU A 311 9.41 -5.51 -13.91
N PRO A 312 8.62 -4.90 -13.00
CA PRO A 312 7.34 -4.32 -13.39
C PRO A 312 7.56 -3.32 -14.53
N PRO A 313 6.70 -3.30 -15.56
CA PRO A 313 6.82 -2.33 -16.63
C PRO A 313 6.93 -0.90 -16.08
N GLY A 314 7.97 -0.18 -16.50
CA GLY A 314 8.21 1.20 -16.06
C GLY A 314 8.90 1.38 -14.71
N HIS A 315 9.46 0.31 -14.13
CA HIS A 315 10.22 0.37 -12.88
C HIS A 315 11.29 1.47 -12.81
N SER A 316 11.92 1.79 -13.94
CA SER A 316 12.98 2.80 -14.02
C SER A 316 12.50 4.22 -14.33
N VAL A 317 11.21 4.47 -14.61
CA VAL A 317 10.70 5.81 -14.98
C VAL A 317 10.86 6.78 -13.82
N TRP A 318 10.14 6.54 -12.72
CA TRP A 318 10.14 7.45 -11.57
C TRP A 318 11.50 7.53 -10.86
N PRO A 319 12.25 6.44 -10.67
CA PRO A 319 13.60 6.51 -10.10
C PRO A 319 14.59 7.34 -10.92
N ASN A 320 14.48 7.36 -12.25
CA ASN A 320 15.29 8.26 -13.06
C ASN A 320 14.86 9.72 -12.91
N VAL A 321 13.57 10.01 -12.72
CA VAL A 321 13.10 11.38 -12.39
C VAL A 321 13.63 11.82 -11.03
N MET A 322 13.55 10.95 -10.01
CA MET A 322 14.14 11.19 -8.70
C MET A 322 15.63 11.52 -8.80
N MET A 323 16.40 10.72 -9.54
CA MET A 323 17.83 10.95 -9.71
C MET A 323 18.15 12.20 -10.55
N TYR A 324 17.28 12.60 -11.49
CA TYR A 324 17.39 13.89 -12.17
C TYR A 324 17.31 15.06 -11.18
N GLU A 325 16.33 15.03 -10.27
CA GLU A 325 16.17 16.07 -9.24
C GLU A 325 17.35 16.12 -8.27
N VAL A 326 17.86 14.95 -7.87
CA VAL A 326 19.07 14.85 -7.05
C VAL A 326 20.27 15.41 -7.82
N ALA A 327 20.44 15.06 -9.10
CA ALA A 327 21.55 15.55 -9.91
C ALA A 327 21.51 17.08 -10.10
N LEU A 328 20.32 17.67 -10.28
CA LEU A 328 20.14 19.12 -10.31
C LEU A 328 20.53 19.77 -8.98
N ARG A 329 20.06 19.21 -7.87
CA ARG A 329 20.37 19.71 -6.51
C ARG A 329 21.88 19.67 -6.22
N GLU A 330 22.56 18.65 -6.72
CA GLU A 330 24.01 18.46 -6.58
C GLU A 330 24.83 19.23 -7.63
N GLY A 331 24.18 19.97 -8.55
CA GLY A 331 24.84 20.77 -9.56
C GLY A 331 25.65 19.97 -10.58
N ARG A 332 25.18 18.77 -10.93
CA ARG A 332 25.88 17.89 -11.87
C ARG A 332 25.57 18.25 -13.32
N ASP A 333 26.60 18.28 -14.16
CA ASP A 333 26.48 18.56 -15.60
C ASP A 333 25.75 17.45 -16.39
N ASP A 334 25.62 16.25 -15.83
CA ASP A 334 24.99 15.09 -16.45
C ASP A 334 23.53 14.86 -16.01
N ALA A 335 22.90 15.80 -15.30
CA ALA A 335 21.53 15.67 -14.81
C ALA A 335 20.54 15.25 -15.92
N GLU A 336 20.59 15.89 -17.08
CA GLU A 336 19.72 15.58 -18.23
C GLU A 336 19.79 14.12 -18.69
N ARG A 337 20.88 13.39 -18.40
CA ARG A 337 20.98 11.97 -18.75
C ARG A 337 19.90 11.14 -18.06
N TYR A 338 19.58 11.46 -16.81
CA TYR A 338 18.55 10.78 -16.03
C TYR A 338 17.16 11.07 -16.57
N LEU A 339 16.85 12.35 -16.83
CA LEU A 339 15.55 12.74 -17.37
C LEU A 339 15.31 12.14 -18.77
N ASN A 340 16.35 12.07 -19.61
CA ASN A 340 16.24 11.40 -20.91
C ASN A 340 15.96 9.89 -20.76
N ALA A 341 16.59 9.20 -19.80
CA ALA A 341 16.28 7.79 -19.54
C ALA A 341 14.82 7.59 -19.10
N ALA A 342 14.28 8.46 -18.24
CA ALA A 342 12.86 8.44 -17.86
C ALA A 342 11.94 8.67 -19.07
N ARG A 343 12.26 9.65 -19.94
CA ARG A 343 11.52 9.92 -21.19
C ARG A 343 11.54 8.72 -22.14
N ASP A 344 12.72 8.14 -22.38
CA ASP A 344 12.89 7.02 -23.29
C ASP A 344 12.13 5.78 -22.80
N GLN A 345 12.19 5.52 -21.48
CA GLN A 345 11.41 4.45 -20.86
C GLN A 345 9.90 4.70 -21.00
N ALA A 346 9.41 5.88 -20.62
CA ALA A 346 7.99 6.22 -20.70
C ALA A 346 7.45 6.17 -22.14
N ALA A 347 8.22 6.68 -23.11
CA ALA A 347 7.88 6.63 -24.52
C ALA A 347 7.82 5.19 -25.04
N TRP A 348 8.74 4.33 -24.60
CA TRP A 348 8.69 2.91 -24.96
C TRP A 348 7.44 2.23 -24.41
N LEU A 349 7.08 2.48 -23.14
CA LEU A 349 5.88 1.89 -22.52
C LEU A 349 4.62 2.27 -23.31
N VAL A 350 4.40 3.57 -23.53
CA VAL A 350 3.23 4.10 -24.23
C VAL A 350 3.16 3.58 -25.67
N GLY A 351 4.30 3.44 -26.33
CA GLY A 351 4.35 3.04 -27.74
C GLY A 351 4.33 1.53 -28.01
N ASN A 352 4.59 0.67 -27.00
CA ASN A 352 4.88 -0.75 -27.24
C ASN A 352 4.15 -1.73 -26.32
N LEU A 353 3.63 -1.31 -25.17
CA LEU A 353 2.87 -2.22 -24.31
C LEU A 353 1.49 -2.51 -24.90
N ASP A 354 1.14 -3.79 -24.97
CA ASP A 354 -0.18 -4.26 -25.37
C ASP A 354 -1.09 -4.37 -24.14
N LEU A 355 -2.08 -3.50 -24.04
CA LEU A 355 -3.04 -3.51 -22.92
C LEU A 355 -4.07 -4.65 -23.03
N ASP A 356 -4.24 -5.26 -24.20
CA ASP A 356 -5.06 -6.46 -24.36
C ASP A 356 -4.37 -7.67 -23.70
N ASP A 357 -3.04 -7.66 -23.58
CA ASP A 357 -2.29 -8.69 -22.85
C ASP A 357 -2.53 -8.55 -21.33
N PRO A 358 -3.21 -9.50 -20.67
CA PRO A 358 -3.43 -9.45 -19.24
C PRO A 358 -2.13 -9.54 -18.41
N ALA A 359 -1.01 -9.99 -18.99
CA ALA A 359 0.28 -9.97 -18.33
C ALA A 359 0.79 -8.52 -18.07
N VAL A 360 0.35 -7.54 -18.86
CA VAL A 360 0.72 -6.12 -18.71
C VAL A 360 -0.20 -5.41 -17.70
N THR A 361 -1.46 -5.86 -17.60
CA THR A 361 -2.54 -5.16 -16.88
C THR A 361 -3.02 -5.86 -15.62
N LYS A 362 -2.60 -7.10 -15.35
CA LYS A 362 -2.74 -7.80 -14.06
C LYS A 362 -1.60 -8.81 -13.79
N GLY A 363 -0.58 -8.90 -14.64
CA GLY A 363 0.31 -10.07 -14.69
C GLY A 363 1.18 -10.36 -13.48
N GLN A 364 1.35 -9.41 -12.57
CA GLN A 364 2.27 -9.52 -11.44
C GLN A 364 1.54 -9.54 -10.11
N ARG A 365 1.95 -10.44 -9.21
CA ARG A 365 1.25 -10.71 -7.95
C ARG A 365 1.37 -9.64 -6.87
N GLN A 366 2.02 -8.50 -7.14
CA GLN A 366 2.31 -7.41 -6.19
C GLN A 366 2.85 -6.11 -6.81
N SER A 367 3.73 -6.16 -7.82
CA SER A 367 4.49 -4.97 -8.27
C SER A 367 3.83 -4.15 -9.39
N GLU A 368 2.62 -4.54 -9.81
CA GLU A 368 1.98 -3.99 -11.00
C GLU A 368 1.64 -2.49 -10.89
N TYR A 369 1.45 -1.99 -9.66
CA TYR A 369 1.14 -0.58 -9.41
C TYR A 369 2.16 0.39 -10.02
N VAL A 370 3.42 -0.05 -10.16
CA VAL A 370 4.56 0.76 -10.59
C VAL A 370 4.36 1.38 -11.97
N LEU A 371 3.69 0.68 -12.90
CA LEU A 371 3.49 1.17 -14.26
C LEU A 371 2.72 2.48 -14.29
N ILE A 372 1.52 2.49 -13.71
CA ILE A 372 0.62 3.64 -13.78
C ILE A 372 1.07 4.74 -12.83
N THR A 373 1.47 4.38 -11.60
CA THR A 373 1.95 5.36 -10.62
C THR A 373 3.17 6.12 -11.14
N GLY A 374 4.17 5.43 -11.70
CA GLY A 374 5.38 6.06 -12.24
C GLY A 374 5.12 6.94 -13.47
N LEU A 375 4.21 6.53 -14.37
CA LEU A 375 3.81 7.36 -15.52
C LEU A 375 3.06 8.62 -15.09
N VAL A 376 2.12 8.49 -14.14
CA VAL A 376 1.34 9.62 -13.61
C VAL A 376 2.26 10.60 -12.88
N GLN A 377 3.13 10.12 -11.99
CA GLN A 377 4.07 10.97 -11.27
C GLN A 377 5.00 11.73 -12.23
N PHE A 378 5.50 11.07 -13.29
CA PHE A 378 6.32 11.76 -14.27
C PHE A 378 5.54 12.82 -15.07
N ALA A 379 4.32 12.51 -15.50
CA ALA A 379 3.45 13.45 -16.22
C ALA A 379 3.07 14.67 -15.37
N GLU A 380 2.83 14.50 -14.07
CA GLU A 380 2.51 15.60 -13.16
C GLU A 380 3.73 16.45 -12.79
N ALA A 381 4.86 15.82 -12.50
CA ALA A 381 6.07 16.53 -12.07
C ALA A 381 6.72 17.32 -13.23
N TYR A 382 6.68 16.77 -14.45
CA TYR A 382 7.33 17.35 -15.63
C TYR A 382 6.45 17.31 -16.88
N PRO A 383 5.28 17.97 -16.90
CA PRO A 383 4.30 17.86 -17.99
C PRO A 383 4.86 18.26 -19.36
N ASP A 384 5.74 19.27 -19.42
CA ASP A 384 6.37 19.73 -20.67
C ASP A 384 7.47 18.80 -21.18
N GLN A 385 7.92 17.85 -20.35
CA GLN A 385 9.04 16.96 -20.64
C GLN A 385 8.62 15.49 -20.73
N ALA A 386 7.47 15.14 -20.17
CA ALA A 386 6.90 13.81 -20.25
C ALA A 386 6.51 13.52 -21.72
N PRO A 387 6.73 12.27 -22.21
CA PRO A 387 6.31 11.90 -23.55
C PRO A 387 4.82 12.14 -23.80
N GLU A 388 4.49 12.60 -25.02
CA GLU A 388 3.09 12.70 -25.45
C GLU A 388 2.41 11.32 -25.39
N GLY A 389 1.12 11.30 -25.03
CA GLY A 389 0.30 10.09 -25.05
C GLY A 389 0.16 9.35 -23.71
N ILE A 390 0.85 9.76 -22.64
CA ILE A 390 0.68 9.15 -21.30
C ILE A 390 -0.78 9.18 -20.85
N GLU A 391 -1.46 10.33 -20.93
CA GLU A 391 -2.87 10.44 -20.54
C GLU A 391 -3.76 9.50 -21.36
N GLY A 392 -3.49 9.37 -22.68
CA GLY A 392 -4.20 8.45 -23.56
C GLY A 392 -3.99 6.99 -23.17
N PHE A 393 -2.74 6.59 -22.91
CA PHE A 393 -2.40 5.25 -22.44
C PHE A 393 -3.05 4.91 -21.09
N VAL A 394 -2.99 5.83 -20.12
CA VAL A 394 -3.62 5.66 -18.81
C VAL A 394 -5.13 5.55 -18.93
N ARG A 395 -5.76 6.35 -19.82
CA ARG A 395 -7.19 6.24 -20.10
C ARG A 395 -7.57 4.89 -20.71
N ASP A 396 -6.76 4.36 -21.60
CA ASP A 396 -6.99 3.05 -22.20
C ASP A 396 -6.79 1.91 -21.19
N TRP A 397 -5.77 2.01 -20.33
CA TRP A 397 -5.59 1.10 -19.20
C TRP A 397 -6.79 1.15 -18.25
N ALA A 398 -7.30 2.36 -17.94
CA ALA A 398 -8.44 2.56 -17.07
C ALA A 398 -9.73 1.92 -17.62
N ARG A 399 -9.91 1.94 -18.95
CA ARG A 399 -11.02 1.24 -19.62
C ARG A 399 -10.91 -0.27 -19.43
N VAL A 400 -9.73 -0.85 -19.68
CA VAL A 400 -9.49 -2.28 -19.47
C VAL A 400 -9.72 -2.68 -18.01
N ALA A 401 -9.21 -1.89 -17.06
CA ALA A 401 -9.43 -2.14 -15.63
C ALA A 401 -10.92 -2.08 -15.27
N THR A 402 -11.65 -1.10 -15.80
CA THR A 402 -13.09 -0.94 -15.57
C THR A 402 -13.90 -2.10 -16.15
N GLU A 403 -13.63 -2.49 -17.39
CA GLU A 403 -14.30 -3.61 -18.07
C GLU A 403 -14.05 -4.94 -17.35
N ARG A 404 -12.82 -5.17 -16.88
CA ARG A 404 -12.49 -6.39 -16.12
C ARG A 404 -13.07 -6.39 -14.70
N SER A 405 -13.41 -5.23 -14.17
CA SER A 405 -14.09 -5.03 -12.89
C SER A 405 -15.63 -5.02 -12.99
N ASP A 406 -16.23 -5.11 -14.19
CA ASP A 406 -17.68 -5.20 -14.33
C ASP A 406 -18.20 -6.59 -13.92
N ASN A 407 -18.30 -6.81 -12.62
CA ASN A 407 -18.77 -8.04 -12.02
C ASN A 407 -19.28 -7.80 -10.59
N LEU A 408 -19.85 -8.85 -10.00
CA LEU A 408 -20.45 -8.86 -8.66
C LEU A 408 -19.59 -8.26 -7.52
N TRP A 409 -18.26 -8.27 -7.66
CA TRP A 409 -17.32 -7.84 -6.63
C TRP A 409 -16.63 -6.52 -6.94
N ASP A 410 -16.90 -5.93 -8.10
CA ASP A 410 -16.08 -4.86 -8.67
C ASP A 410 -14.58 -5.25 -8.76
N PHE A 411 -14.27 -6.55 -8.71
CA PHE A 411 -12.91 -7.07 -8.63
C PHE A 411 -12.28 -7.14 -10.01
N ARG A 412 -11.07 -6.62 -10.18
CA ARG A 412 -10.42 -6.61 -11.49
C ARG A 412 -9.94 -8.01 -11.83
N ARG A 413 -10.62 -8.64 -12.78
CA ARG A 413 -10.25 -9.97 -13.30
C ARG A 413 -8.93 -9.91 -14.06
N TYR A 414 -8.25 -11.06 -14.17
CA TYR A 414 -7.05 -11.20 -15.00
C TYR A 414 -7.41 -11.10 -16.48
N SER A 415 -8.37 -11.88 -16.94
CA SER A 415 -8.92 -11.83 -18.30
C SER A 415 -10.42 -12.15 -18.27
N ASP A 416 -11.06 -12.24 -19.44
CA ASP A 416 -12.47 -12.62 -19.51
C ASP A 416 -12.72 -14.05 -19.02
N GLU A 417 -11.76 -14.95 -19.17
CA GLU A 417 -11.84 -16.35 -18.78
C GLU A 417 -11.24 -16.65 -17.40
N ARG A 418 -10.56 -15.68 -16.76
CA ARG A 418 -9.81 -15.92 -15.53
C ARG A 418 -9.85 -14.75 -14.55
N TRP A 419 -10.02 -15.05 -13.26
CA TRP A 419 -10.13 -14.06 -12.19
C TRP A 419 -8.78 -13.63 -11.62
N THR A 420 -7.94 -14.60 -11.24
CA THR A 420 -6.62 -14.39 -10.62
C THR A 420 -5.51 -14.60 -11.64
N ILE A 421 -4.29 -14.18 -11.34
CA ILE A 421 -3.13 -14.46 -12.19
C ILE A 421 -2.93 -15.98 -12.42
N PRO A 422 -2.44 -16.39 -13.60
CA PRO A 422 -2.11 -17.78 -13.90
C PRO A 422 -0.79 -18.22 -13.25
N ALA A 423 -0.43 -19.48 -13.42
CA ALA A 423 0.90 -19.98 -13.11
C ALA A 423 1.99 -19.20 -13.88
N PHE A 424 3.13 -18.99 -13.23
CA PHE A 424 4.27 -18.28 -13.81
C PHE A 424 5.60 -18.83 -13.27
N THR A 425 6.70 -18.47 -13.94
CA THR A 425 8.07 -18.83 -13.52
C THR A 425 8.39 -18.24 -12.14
N GLY A 426 8.78 -19.10 -11.18
CA GLY A 426 8.99 -18.71 -9.78
C GLY A 426 7.71 -18.74 -8.93
N GLY A 427 6.56 -19.07 -9.51
CA GLY A 427 5.23 -19.06 -8.85
C GLY A 427 4.81 -20.35 -8.15
N GLY A 428 5.49 -21.47 -8.38
CA GLY A 428 5.34 -22.74 -7.65
C GLY A 428 3.97 -23.46 -7.69
N ALA A 429 2.91 -22.82 -8.20
CA ALA A 429 1.53 -23.32 -8.17
C ALA A 429 0.73 -22.91 -9.42
N ASP A 430 -0.31 -23.69 -9.74
CA ASP A 430 -1.24 -23.43 -10.86
C ASP A 430 -2.11 -22.17 -10.64
N ASP A 431 -2.33 -21.82 -9.38
CA ASP A 431 -3.05 -20.61 -8.95
C ASP A 431 -2.25 -20.00 -7.78
N PRO A 432 -1.23 -19.20 -8.10
CA PRO A 432 -0.32 -18.66 -7.10
C PRO A 432 -1.03 -17.65 -6.21
N ASN A 433 -0.46 -17.42 -5.02
CA ASN A 433 -0.97 -16.37 -4.14
C ASN A 433 -0.78 -14.98 -4.78
N GLU A 434 -1.81 -14.13 -4.78
CA GLU A 434 -1.79 -12.80 -5.43
C GLU A 434 -2.17 -11.65 -4.50
N THR A 435 -1.99 -11.84 -3.19
CA THR A 435 -2.43 -10.88 -2.18
C THR A 435 -1.88 -9.47 -2.41
N GLY A 436 -0.63 -9.35 -2.87
CA GLY A 436 -0.05 -8.05 -3.21
C GLY A 436 -0.71 -7.37 -4.41
N ASN A 437 -1.25 -8.12 -5.37
CA ASN A 437 -1.99 -7.53 -6.50
C ASN A 437 -3.29 -6.92 -6.00
N VAL A 438 -3.99 -7.64 -5.11
CA VAL A 438 -5.22 -7.14 -4.48
C VAL A 438 -4.91 -5.94 -3.59
N ALA A 439 -3.92 -6.08 -2.70
CA ALA A 439 -3.53 -5.05 -1.76
C ALA A 439 -2.96 -3.80 -2.46
N GLY A 440 -2.21 -3.95 -3.55
CA GLY A 440 -1.59 -2.85 -4.28
C GLY A 440 -2.44 -2.20 -5.37
N PHE A 441 -3.64 -2.72 -5.68
CA PHE A 441 -4.41 -2.24 -6.83
C PHE A 441 -5.01 -0.83 -6.65
N ALA A 442 -5.29 -0.39 -5.41
CA ALA A 442 -5.85 0.95 -5.22
C ALA A 442 -4.87 2.04 -5.72
N ALA A 443 -3.56 1.80 -5.62
CA ALA A 443 -2.53 2.73 -6.10
C ALA A 443 -2.65 3.12 -7.58
N PRO A 444 -2.56 2.20 -8.56
CA PRO A 444 -2.66 2.56 -9.97
C PRO A 444 -4.06 3.06 -10.35
N ALA A 445 -5.13 2.58 -9.69
CA ALA A 445 -6.48 3.05 -9.95
C ALA A 445 -6.67 4.52 -9.54
N LEU A 446 -6.23 4.90 -8.34
CA LEU A 446 -6.33 6.26 -7.83
C LEU A 446 -5.35 7.21 -8.53
N ALA A 447 -4.16 6.73 -8.90
CA ALA A 447 -3.23 7.49 -9.75
C ALA A 447 -3.84 7.82 -11.11
N ALA A 448 -4.47 6.82 -11.77
CA ALA A 448 -5.18 7.05 -13.01
C ALA A 448 -6.36 8.02 -12.84
N ALA A 449 -7.17 7.86 -11.78
CA ALA A 449 -8.28 8.76 -11.49
C ALA A 449 -7.83 10.21 -11.34
N ARG A 450 -6.72 10.43 -10.62
CA ARG A 450 -6.12 11.75 -10.43
C ARG A 450 -5.69 12.39 -11.75
N LEU A 451 -5.00 11.64 -12.63
CA LEU A 451 -4.55 12.16 -13.92
C LEU A 451 -5.73 12.49 -14.86
N LEU A 452 -6.78 11.68 -14.84
CA LEU A 452 -7.98 11.90 -15.66
C LEU A 452 -8.84 13.08 -15.15
N GLY A 453 -8.75 13.38 -13.86
CA GLY A 453 -9.42 14.51 -13.21
C GLY A 453 -10.84 14.22 -12.74
N ASP A 454 -11.31 15.02 -11.79
CA ASP A 454 -12.58 14.82 -11.07
C ASP A 454 -13.84 14.92 -11.94
N ASP A 455 -13.77 15.55 -13.12
CA ASP A 455 -14.90 15.67 -14.05
C ASP A 455 -15.04 14.45 -14.98
N ASP A 456 -14.13 13.47 -14.91
CA ASP A 456 -14.15 12.29 -15.76
C ASP A 456 -14.90 11.10 -15.10
N PRO A 457 -15.97 10.58 -15.71
CA PRO A 457 -16.69 9.42 -15.17
C PRO A 457 -15.82 8.16 -14.97
N LEU A 458 -14.72 8.00 -15.73
CA LEU A 458 -13.77 6.92 -15.48
C LEU A 458 -13.01 7.13 -14.17
N ALA A 459 -12.70 8.36 -13.79
CA ALA A 459 -12.05 8.65 -12.51
C ALA A 459 -12.94 8.24 -11.33
N ASP A 460 -14.22 8.60 -11.37
CA ASP A 460 -15.20 8.17 -10.35
C ASP A 460 -15.32 6.65 -10.29
N ARG A 461 -15.40 5.98 -11.44
CA ARG A 461 -15.47 4.52 -11.48
C ARG A 461 -14.19 3.87 -10.95
N LEU A 462 -13.01 4.42 -11.24
CA LEU A 462 -11.74 3.93 -10.70
C LEU A 462 -11.68 4.06 -9.17
N ARG A 463 -12.21 5.14 -8.59
CA ARG A 463 -12.32 5.29 -7.12
C ARG A 463 -13.22 4.21 -6.51
N GLU A 464 -14.35 3.90 -7.14
CA GLU A 464 -15.21 2.79 -6.69
C GLU A 464 -14.48 1.44 -6.75
N ILE A 465 -13.74 1.17 -7.82
CA ILE A 465 -13.00 -0.08 -8.00
C ILE A 465 -11.82 -0.17 -7.01
N ALA A 466 -11.14 0.96 -6.74
CA ALA A 466 -10.09 1.05 -5.72
C ALA A 466 -10.65 0.70 -4.33
N ALA A 467 -11.77 1.33 -3.94
CA ALA A 467 -12.47 0.99 -2.70
C ALA A 467 -12.88 -0.49 -2.67
N ALA A 468 -13.36 -1.05 -3.78
CA ALA A 468 -13.74 -2.46 -3.82
C ALA A 468 -12.57 -3.45 -3.66
N HIS A 469 -11.35 -3.11 -4.08
CA HIS A 469 -10.17 -3.96 -3.82
C HIS A 469 -9.73 -3.90 -2.36
N VAL A 470 -9.86 -2.73 -1.72
CA VAL A 470 -9.74 -2.63 -0.25
C VAL A 470 -10.80 -3.49 0.42
N ASP A 471 -12.06 -3.36 0.02
CA ASP A 471 -13.14 -4.17 0.58
C ASP A 471 -12.89 -5.67 0.36
N ASN A 472 -12.35 -6.06 -0.79
CA ASN A 472 -11.95 -7.44 -1.08
C ASN A 472 -10.88 -7.92 -0.09
N LEU A 473 -9.84 -7.12 0.15
CA LEU A 473 -8.80 -7.41 1.15
C LEU A 473 -9.40 -7.61 2.55
N PHE A 474 -10.46 -6.86 2.88
CA PHE A 474 -11.11 -6.86 4.19
C PHE A 474 -12.32 -7.79 4.34
N GLY A 475 -12.72 -8.52 3.29
CA GLY A 475 -13.74 -9.58 3.38
C GLY A 475 -14.97 -9.46 2.48
N ARG A 476 -15.12 -8.38 1.69
CA ARG A 476 -16.07 -8.31 0.57
C ARG A 476 -15.55 -9.10 -0.62
N ASN A 477 -15.48 -10.41 -0.44
CA ASN A 477 -14.95 -11.32 -1.44
C ASN A 477 -15.68 -12.68 -1.36
N PRO A 478 -15.47 -13.60 -2.32
CA PRO A 478 -16.21 -14.86 -2.34
C PRO A 478 -16.00 -15.76 -1.11
N THR A 479 -14.95 -15.53 -0.32
CA THR A 479 -14.64 -16.32 0.88
C THR A 479 -15.10 -15.64 2.16
N GLY A 480 -15.58 -14.39 2.12
CA GLY A 480 -16.05 -13.66 3.28
C GLY A 480 -14.98 -13.45 4.36
N ARG A 481 -13.71 -13.42 3.97
CA ARG A 481 -12.55 -13.43 4.88
C ARG A 481 -11.57 -12.34 4.53
N HIS A 482 -10.98 -11.75 5.57
CA HIS A 482 -9.84 -10.86 5.42
C HIS A 482 -8.63 -11.63 4.85
N ALA A 483 -7.75 -10.93 4.16
CA ALA A 483 -6.52 -11.45 3.57
C ALA A 483 -5.43 -11.86 4.58
N SER A 484 -5.69 -11.67 5.88
CA SER A 484 -4.77 -11.96 6.99
C SER A 484 -5.45 -12.97 7.90
N TYR A 485 -4.74 -14.01 8.30
CA TYR A 485 -5.24 -15.03 9.22
C TYR A 485 -5.53 -14.42 10.60
N ASP A 486 -4.60 -13.62 11.12
CA ASP A 486 -4.70 -12.98 12.44
C ASP A 486 -5.47 -11.67 12.43
N ALA A 487 -6.14 -11.32 11.32
CA ALA A 487 -6.96 -10.11 11.24
C ALA A 487 -7.97 -9.96 12.40
N PRO A 488 -8.58 -11.03 12.95
CA PRO A 488 -9.47 -10.91 14.11
C PRO A 488 -8.78 -10.77 15.47
N SER A 489 -7.45 -10.87 15.52
CA SER A 489 -6.69 -10.68 16.76
C SER A 489 -6.79 -9.22 17.21
N GLU A 490 -7.13 -8.98 18.47
CA GLU A 490 -7.07 -7.64 19.07
C GLU A 490 -5.62 -7.11 19.08
N GLN A 491 -4.65 -8.01 19.27
CA GLN A 491 -3.24 -7.64 19.41
C GLN A 491 -2.58 -7.38 18.06
N ASP A 492 -2.80 -8.26 17.08
CA ASP A 492 -2.03 -8.29 15.83
C ASP A 492 -2.87 -8.00 14.58
N GLY A 493 -4.20 -7.96 14.73
CA GLY A 493 -5.17 -7.86 13.65
C GLY A 493 -5.68 -6.44 13.39
N PHE A 494 -6.76 -6.35 12.63
CA PHE A 494 -7.37 -5.09 12.20
C PHE A 494 -8.69 -4.89 12.95
N GLU A 495 -8.90 -3.68 13.44
CA GLU A 495 -10.11 -3.31 14.18
C GLU A 495 -11.39 -3.71 13.41
N GLY A 496 -12.34 -4.35 14.11
CA GLY A 496 -13.65 -4.74 13.55
C GLY A 496 -13.65 -6.02 12.70
N VAL A 497 -12.50 -6.62 12.40
CA VAL A 497 -12.48 -7.83 11.57
C VAL A 497 -12.88 -9.08 12.36
N GLU A 498 -13.95 -9.76 11.94
CA GLU A 498 -14.46 -10.95 12.62
C GLU A 498 -13.91 -12.27 12.03
N ARG A 499 -13.50 -12.27 10.76
CA ARG A 499 -13.02 -13.47 10.04
C ARG A 499 -11.74 -13.19 9.27
N GLY A 500 -10.65 -13.79 9.74
CA GLY A 500 -9.38 -13.85 9.03
C GLY A 500 -9.33 -14.90 7.93
N TRP A 501 -8.20 -14.98 7.26
CA TRP A 501 -7.89 -15.99 6.25
C TRP A 501 -8.00 -17.42 6.82
N PHE A 502 -8.05 -18.44 5.97
CA PHE A 502 -8.39 -19.80 6.41
C PHE A 502 -7.33 -20.47 7.30
N SER A 503 -6.06 -20.16 7.06
CA SER A 503 -4.94 -20.75 7.78
C SER A 503 -3.78 -19.78 7.79
N GLU A 504 -2.81 -20.08 8.62
CA GLU A 504 -1.52 -19.40 8.70
C GLU A 504 -0.43 -20.38 8.23
N TYR A 505 0.65 -19.88 7.63
CA TYR A 505 1.79 -20.70 7.26
C TYR A 505 2.96 -20.46 8.21
N GLN A 506 3.22 -21.45 9.06
CA GLN A 506 4.26 -21.42 10.07
C GLN A 506 5.62 -21.85 9.50
N GLY A 507 6.68 -21.11 9.85
CA GLY A 507 8.03 -21.38 9.37
C GLY A 507 8.30 -20.88 7.95
N GLY A 508 7.57 -19.85 7.52
CA GLY A 508 7.79 -19.13 6.27
C GLY A 508 9.20 -18.58 6.15
N ALA A 509 9.60 -18.23 4.94
CA ALA A 509 10.98 -17.80 4.72
C ALA A 509 11.34 -16.54 5.52
N GLY A 510 10.37 -15.67 5.73
CA GLY A 510 10.54 -14.44 6.49
C GLY A 510 10.22 -14.57 7.98
N LEU A 511 9.67 -15.71 8.42
CA LEU A 511 9.10 -15.90 9.75
C LEU A 511 8.15 -14.72 10.10
N LEU A 512 7.17 -14.51 9.23
CA LEU A 512 6.28 -13.35 9.22
C LEU A 512 4.91 -13.64 9.85
N GLU A 513 4.62 -14.91 10.08
CA GLU A 513 3.31 -15.42 10.49
C GLU A 513 2.73 -14.72 11.73
N ASN A 514 3.55 -14.41 12.74
CA ASN A 514 3.10 -13.76 13.98
C ASN A 514 3.30 -12.23 13.99
N LEU A 515 3.47 -11.59 12.84
CA LEU A 515 3.67 -10.14 12.79
C LEU A 515 2.32 -9.41 12.68
N PRO A 516 2.12 -8.31 13.43
CA PRO A 516 0.94 -7.48 13.27
C PRO A 516 0.74 -7.04 11.82
N GLY A 517 -0.51 -7.11 11.33
CA GLY A 517 -0.86 -6.66 9.99
C GLY A 517 -0.36 -7.52 8.83
N VAL A 518 0.20 -8.72 9.07
CA VAL A 518 0.67 -9.61 7.99
C VAL A 518 -0.44 -9.97 7.01
N LEU A 519 -0.15 -9.92 5.71
CA LEU A 519 -1.09 -10.33 4.66
C LEU A 519 -0.72 -11.71 4.10
N ASP A 520 -1.56 -12.72 4.32
CA ASP A 520 -1.26 -14.14 4.07
C ASP A 520 -1.83 -14.69 2.76
N GLY A 521 -3.00 -14.20 2.35
CA GLY A 521 -3.84 -14.92 1.41
C GLY A 521 -4.90 -14.06 0.74
N SER A 522 -5.44 -14.58 -0.35
CA SER A 522 -6.45 -13.92 -1.19
C SER A 522 -7.27 -14.97 -1.92
N PRO A 523 -8.54 -14.69 -2.27
CA PRO A 523 -9.37 -15.62 -3.03
C PRO A 523 -8.70 -16.03 -4.35
N LYS A 524 -8.58 -17.34 -4.55
CA LYS A 524 -8.13 -18.01 -5.77
C LYS A 524 -9.21 -18.10 -6.86
N ASN A 525 -8.84 -18.40 -8.10
CA ASN A 525 -9.74 -18.49 -9.26
C ASN A 525 -10.94 -19.42 -9.00
N GLY A 526 -10.72 -20.53 -8.28
CA GLY A 526 -11.78 -21.49 -7.93
C GLY A 526 -12.86 -20.97 -6.96
N HIS A 527 -12.64 -19.84 -6.30
CA HIS A 527 -13.64 -19.19 -5.45
C HIS A 527 -14.57 -18.27 -6.23
N TYR A 528 -14.12 -17.74 -7.36
CA TYR A 528 -14.90 -16.77 -8.13
C TYR A 528 -15.82 -17.46 -9.17
N PRO A 529 -16.96 -16.84 -9.55
CA PRO A 529 -17.50 -15.61 -8.99
C PRO A 529 -18.04 -15.80 -7.57
N PHE A 530 -18.58 -16.97 -7.20
CA PHE A 530 -18.99 -17.22 -5.82
C PHE A 530 -19.09 -18.71 -5.52
N ASN A 531 -18.01 -19.28 -4.97
CA ASN A 531 -17.90 -20.68 -4.60
C ASN A 531 -17.15 -20.86 -3.26
N PRO A 532 -17.73 -20.38 -2.15
CA PRO A 532 -17.09 -20.44 -0.82
C PRO A 532 -16.89 -21.87 -0.30
N GLY A 533 -17.68 -22.84 -0.81
CA GLY A 533 -17.56 -24.25 -0.43
C GLY A 533 -16.22 -24.89 -0.82
N THR A 534 -15.46 -24.25 -1.71
CA THR A 534 -14.08 -24.65 -2.05
C THR A 534 -13.15 -24.63 -0.83
N GLY A 535 -13.41 -23.77 0.15
CA GLY A 535 -12.60 -23.68 1.36
C GLY A 535 -11.18 -23.17 1.10
N ASN A 536 -10.21 -23.63 1.89
CA ASN A 536 -8.82 -23.18 1.78
C ASN A 536 -8.10 -23.87 0.62
N ILE A 537 -7.93 -23.17 -0.50
CA ILE A 537 -7.14 -23.65 -1.65
C ILE A 537 -6.00 -22.69 -2.00
N GLY A 538 -4.96 -23.26 -2.62
CA GLY A 538 -3.77 -22.52 -3.04
C GLY A 538 -2.77 -22.31 -1.91
N HIS A 539 -1.70 -21.57 -2.23
CA HIS A 539 -0.67 -21.23 -1.26
C HIS A 539 -1.12 -20.10 -0.33
N THR A 540 -0.78 -20.22 0.94
CA THR A 540 -0.96 -19.22 1.99
C THR A 540 0.39 -18.99 2.63
N GLU A 541 0.87 -17.75 2.69
CA GLU A 541 2.13 -17.36 3.33
C GLU A 541 2.24 -15.84 3.33
N GLY A 542 2.50 -15.25 4.49
CA GLY A 542 2.83 -13.84 4.63
C GLY A 542 4.10 -13.48 3.84
N TRP A 543 4.10 -12.32 3.20
CA TRP A 543 5.25 -11.86 2.42
C TRP A 543 5.38 -10.35 2.47
N VAL A 544 6.57 -9.82 2.79
CA VAL A 544 6.78 -8.36 2.92
C VAL A 544 6.40 -7.58 1.66
N ALA A 545 6.57 -8.18 0.47
CA ALA A 545 6.17 -7.54 -0.78
C ALA A 545 4.65 -7.27 -0.88
N PHE A 546 3.83 -8.05 -0.17
CA PHE A 546 2.38 -7.82 -0.10
C PHE A 546 2.05 -6.61 0.77
N ASN A 547 2.70 -6.50 1.93
CA ASN A 547 2.55 -5.35 2.83
C ASN A 547 3.15 -4.07 2.23
N ALA A 548 4.26 -4.15 1.49
CA ALA A 548 4.78 -3.01 0.74
C ALA A 548 3.81 -2.56 -0.37
N ALA A 549 3.19 -3.50 -1.09
CA ALA A 549 2.12 -3.14 -2.03
C ALA A 549 0.90 -2.51 -1.33
N TRP A 550 0.55 -2.98 -0.11
CA TRP A 550 -0.49 -2.36 0.70
C TRP A 550 -0.13 -0.91 1.11
N ASN A 551 1.12 -0.67 1.52
CA ASN A 551 1.62 0.66 1.83
C ASN A 551 1.40 1.62 0.66
N GLU A 552 1.69 1.20 -0.57
CA GLU A 552 1.46 2.05 -1.74
C GLU A 552 -0.02 2.37 -1.97
N SER A 553 -0.92 1.42 -1.74
CA SER A 553 -2.37 1.70 -1.78
C SER A 553 -2.78 2.71 -0.72
N LEU A 554 -2.23 2.64 0.49
CA LEU A 554 -2.45 3.64 1.54
C LEU A 554 -1.93 5.02 1.13
N VAL A 555 -0.79 5.09 0.42
CA VAL A 555 -0.27 6.34 -0.14
C VAL A 555 -1.28 7.00 -1.05
N TRP A 556 -1.72 6.28 -2.09
CA TRP A 556 -2.60 6.87 -3.10
C TRP A 556 -4.03 7.12 -2.59
N ARG A 557 -4.48 6.37 -1.59
CA ARG A 557 -5.69 6.72 -0.83
C ARG A 557 -5.54 8.07 -0.14
N ALA A 558 -4.43 8.29 0.56
CA ALA A 558 -4.15 9.57 1.18
C ALA A 558 -4.01 10.70 0.14
N VAL A 559 -3.43 10.44 -1.04
CA VAL A 559 -3.37 11.41 -2.15
C VAL A 559 -4.78 11.82 -2.60
N ASP A 560 -5.68 10.86 -2.82
CA ASP A 560 -7.05 11.15 -3.28
C ASP A 560 -7.88 11.88 -2.22
N GLN A 561 -7.65 11.56 -0.94
CA GLN A 561 -8.34 12.13 0.22
C GLN A 561 -7.81 13.50 0.67
N THR A 562 -6.59 13.86 0.30
CA THR A 562 -5.94 15.08 0.81
C THR A 562 -6.34 16.31 0.02
N ARG A 563 -6.79 17.36 0.72
CA ARG A 563 -7.15 18.67 0.16
C ARG A 563 -6.73 19.78 1.11
N LEU A 564 -6.29 20.90 0.56
CA LEU A 564 -5.84 22.06 1.33
C LEU A 564 -6.43 23.34 0.75
N ASP A 565 -7.13 24.09 1.59
CA ASP A 565 -7.75 25.35 1.23
C ASP A 565 -7.37 26.46 2.21
N VAL A 566 -7.31 27.69 1.70
CA VAL A 566 -7.18 28.90 2.54
C VAL A 566 -8.44 29.73 2.35
N LEU A 567 -9.16 29.94 3.45
CA LEU A 567 -10.51 30.51 3.47
C LEU A 567 -10.54 31.88 4.14
N ASN A 568 -11.41 32.77 3.64
CA ASN A 568 -11.75 34.02 4.33
C ASN A 568 -12.71 33.77 5.50
N ARG A 569 -13.04 34.83 6.25
CA ARG A 569 -14.01 34.77 7.37
C ARG A 569 -15.44 34.34 7.01
N ARG A 570 -15.81 34.36 5.73
CA ARG A 570 -17.09 33.86 5.22
C ARG A 570 -17.02 32.39 4.78
N GLY A 571 -15.82 31.79 4.79
CA GLY A 571 -15.59 30.42 4.35
C GLY A 571 -15.30 30.28 2.85
N ASP A 572 -15.06 31.37 2.11
CA ASP A 572 -14.72 31.27 0.68
C ASP A 572 -13.20 31.16 0.48
N PRO A 573 -12.72 30.33 -0.47
CA PRO A 573 -11.31 30.29 -0.84
C PRO A 573 -10.77 31.65 -1.27
N VAL A 574 -9.55 31.98 -0.84
CA VAL A 574 -8.91 33.28 -1.14
C VAL A 574 -7.68 33.13 -2.01
N ARG A 575 -7.54 34.02 -2.99
CA ARG A 575 -6.29 34.23 -3.75
C ARG A 575 -5.61 35.56 -3.44
N VAL A 576 -6.29 36.43 -2.70
CA VAL A 576 -5.81 37.75 -2.31
C VAL A 576 -6.26 38.05 -0.89
N VAL A 577 -5.33 38.48 -0.04
CA VAL A 577 -5.60 38.75 1.38
C VAL A 577 -4.97 40.08 1.81
N PRO A 578 -5.69 40.97 2.52
CA PRO A 578 -5.08 42.19 3.05
C PRO A 578 -3.93 41.90 4.03
N ARG A 579 -2.90 42.75 4.06
CA ARG A 579 -1.71 42.61 4.93
C ARG A 579 -2.01 42.48 6.43
N ARG A 580 -3.18 42.93 6.88
CA ARG A 580 -3.66 42.77 8.28
C ARG A 580 -4.89 41.88 8.35
N GLY A 581 -5.04 41.01 7.35
CA GLY A 581 -6.07 40.01 7.25
C GLY A 581 -5.67 38.75 7.98
N GLU A 582 -6.69 37.98 8.29
CA GLU A 582 -6.63 36.69 8.94
C GLU A 582 -7.40 35.73 8.06
N VAL A 583 -6.85 34.54 7.88
CA VAL A 583 -7.43 33.47 7.08
C VAL A 583 -7.47 32.17 7.88
N THR A 584 -8.41 31.31 7.53
CA THR A 584 -8.48 29.95 8.04
C THR A 584 -7.79 29.04 7.05
N VAL A 585 -6.80 28.28 7.50
CA VAL A 585 -6.27 27.15 6.75
C VAL A 585 -7.15 25.95 7.07
N GLU A 586 -7.67 25.30 6.05
CA GLU A 586 -8.47 24.09 6.14
C GLU A 586 -7.74 22.94 5.44
N LEU A 587 -7.45 21.87 6.19
CA LEU A 587 -6.82 20.65 5.69
C LEU A 587 -7.81 19.50 5.83
N ALA A 588 -8.00 18.73 4.76
CA ALA A 588 -8.51 17.38 4.81
C ALA A 588 -7.32 16.45 4.54
N ALA A 589 -7.03 15.52 5.45
CA ALA A 589 -5.98 14.51 5.33
C ALA A 589 -6.25 13.37 6.33
N PRO A 590 -5.82 12.13 6.06
CA PRO A 590 -6.01 10.98 6.94
C PRO A 590 -5.18 11.06 8.22
N LEU A 591 -5.65 11.91 9.13
CA LEU A 591 -5.02 12.27 10.40
C LEU A 591 -5.93 11.92 11.58
N ASN A 592 -7.02 11.17 11.42
CA ASN A 592 -7.88 10.79 12.54
C ASN A 592 -7.45 9.43 13.10
N LEU A 593 -6.28 9.35 13.75
CA LEU A 593 -5.74 8.08 14.22
C LEU A 593 -6.49 7.54 15.45
N ASP A 594 -7.09 8.44 16.23
CA ASP A 594 -8.02 8.12 17.31
C ASP A 594 -9.37 8.81 17.06
N ALA A 595 -10.43 8.02 16.95
CA ALA A 595 -11.78 8.51 16.65
C ALA A 595 -12.42 9.24 17.84
N GLU A 596 -11.94 9.02 19.08
CA GLU A 596 -12.50 9.62 20.29
C GLU A 596 -11.84 10.95 20.67
N SER A 597 -10.64 11.23 20.15
CA SER A 597 -9.90 12.46 20.41
C SER A 597 -9.86 13.41 19.22
N LEU A 598 -9.42 14.65 19.48
CA LEU A 598 -9.17 15.64 18.43
C LEU A 598 -7.71 15.54 18.04
N ASP A 599 -7.46 15.06 16.84
CA ASP A 599 -6.11 14.92 16.31
C ASP A 599 -5.58 16.27 15.78
N GLN A 600 -4.28 16.34 15.53
CA GLN A 600 -3.59 17.52 15.02
C GLN A 600 -2.75 17.17 13.80
N GLY A 601 -2.61 18.16 12.91
CA GLY A 601 -1.68 18.12 11.80
C GLY A 601 -0.82 19.36 11.77
N THR A 602 0.24 19.31 10.97
CA THR A 602 1.10 20.46 10.72
C THR A 602 1.14 20.75 9.23
N VAL A 603 0.84 21.99 8.86
CA VAL A 603 1.06 22.50 7.50
C VAL A 603 2.26 23.44 7.49
N GLU A 604 2.94 23.54 6.36
CA GLU A 604 4.03 24.47 6.15
C GLU A 604 3.52 25.77 5.55
N VAL A 605 3.96 26.91 6.10
CA VAL A 605 3.62 28.25 5.60
C VAL A 605 4.90 28.95 5.16
N ARG A 606 5.00 29.26 3.87
CA ARG A 606 6.15 29.95 3.28
C ARG A 606 5.74 31.30 2.72
N VAL A 607 6.61 32.30 2.83
CA VAL A 607 6.37 33.63 2.26
C VAL A 607 7.52 34.07 1.37
N GLY A 608 7.27 34.11 0.06
CA GLY A 608 8.34 34.23 -0.95
C GLY A 608 9.43 33.17 -0.71
N ASP A 609 10.69 33.56 -0.78
CA ASP A 609 11.82 32.63 -0.61
C ASP A 609 12.29 32.45 0.84
N ARG A 610 11.46 32.84 1.81
CA ARG A 610 11.77 32.63 3.24
C ARG A 610 11.69 31.14 3.60
N ALA A 611 12.33 30.76 4.70
CA ALA A 611 12.13 29.44 5.31
C ALA A 611 10.64 29.25 5.65
N ALA A 612 10.15 28.02 5.50
CA ALA A 612 8.80 27.67 5.90
C ALA A 612 8.67 27.71 7.44
N GLU A 613 7.51 28.13 7.91
CA GLU A 613 7.11 28.12 9.31
C GLU A 613 5.95 27.11 9.49
N ALA A 614 5.99 26.30 10.55
CA ALA A 614 4.94 25.34 10.85
C ALA A 614 3.68 26.05 11.38
N LEU A 615 2.51 25.64 10.89
CA LEU A 615 1.20 26.01 11.43
C LEU A 615 0.45 24.74 11.84
N THR A 616 0.12 24.64 13.12
CA THR A 616 -0.74 23.56 13.61
C THR A 616 -2.18 23.75 13.15
N VAL A 617 -2.78 22.68 12.64
CA VAL A 617 -4.21 22.57 12.35
C VAL A 617 -4.81 21.52 13.30
N THR A 618 -6.02 21.75 13.80
CA THR A 618 -6.69 20.84 14.73
C THR A 618 -8.00 20.35 14.14
N GLN A 619 -8.31 19.07 14.35
CA GLN A 619 -9.55 18.48 13.90
C GLN A 619 -10.76 19.27 14.40
N THR A 620 -11.73 19.52 13.52
CA THR A 620 -12.87 20.42 13.82
C THR A 620 -13.92 19.82 14.75
N GLY A 621 -13.88 18.49 14.93
CA GLY A 621 -14.68 17.72 15.86
C GLY A 621 -14.26 16.26 15.84
N PRO A 622 -14.65 15.44 16.84
CA PRO A 622 -14.38 14.00 16.82
C PRO A 622 -14.96 13.37 15.55
N ASN A 623 -14.23 12.42 14.96
CA ASN A 623 -14.65 11.70 13.75
C ASN A 623 -15.00 12.62 12.55
N THR A 624 -14.37 13.80 12.44
CA THR A 624 -14.52 14.68 11.26
C THR A 624 -13.31 14.57 10.33
N THR A 625 -13.51 14.80 9.04
CA THR A 625 -12.44 14.74 8.03
C THR A 625 -11.64 16.05 7.90
N THR A 626 -11.99 17.08 8.67
CA THR A 626 -11.48 18.44 8.45
C THR A 626 -10.71 18.95 9.67
N PHE A 627 -9.58 19.58 9.40
CA PHE A 627 -8.66 20.21 10.34
C PHE A 627 -8.55 21.69 10.03
N ARG A 628 -8.50 22.55 11.06
CA ARG A 628 -8.42 24.00 10.87
C ARG A 628 -7.33 24.64 11.73
N GLY A 629 -6.64 25.61 11.12
CA GLY A 629 -5.69 26.51 11.76
C GLY A 629 -5.97 27.96 11.36
N THR A 630 -5.52 28.93 12.16
CA THR A 630 -5.68 30.36 11.83
C THR A 630 -4.33 30.95 11.50
N LEU A 631 -4.24 31.61 10.33
CA LEU A 631 -3.04 32.29 9.87
C LEU A 631 -3.25 33.82 9.90
N ASP A 632 -2.49 34.50 10.76
CA ASP A 632 -2.44 35.96 10.82
C ASP A 632 -1.23 36.50 10.04
N LEU A 633 -1.52 37.21 8.95
CA LEU A 633 -0.49 37.76 8.07
C LEU A 633 0.36 38.87 8.71
N ALA A 634 -0.18 39.55 9.73
CA ALA A 634 0.59 40.54 10.47
C ALA A 634 1.67 39.87 11.31
N THR A 635 1.33 38.73 11.93
CA THR A 635 2.24 37.92 12.74
C THR A 635 3.27 37.20 11.88
N LEU A 636 2.88 36.70 10.70
CA LEU A 636 3.76 36.11 9.68
C LEU A 636 4.77 37.11 9.07
N GLY A 637 4.62 38.41 9.37
CA GLY A 637 5.48 39.48 8.86
C GLY A 637 5.35 39.71 7.35
N ALA A 638 4.27 39.23 6.73
CA ALA A 638 4.04 39.36 5.30
C ALA A 638 3.83 40.83 4.88
N ARG A 639 4.27 41.17 3.67
CA ARG A 639 4.28 42.52 3.10
C ARG A 639 3.44 42.58 1.84
N HIS A 640 3.11 43.79 1.42
CA HIS A 640 2.40 43.97 0.16
C HIS A 640 3.23 43.43 -1.01
N GLY A 641 2.61 42.58 -1.83
CA GLY A 641 3.24 41.92 -2.97
C GLY A 641 3.83 40.55 -2.63
N ASP A 642 3.92 40.18 -1.35
CA ASP A 642 4.38 38.85 -0.97
C ASP A 642 3.37 37.79 -1.43
N GLU A 643 3.89 36.69 -1.97
CA GLU A 643 3.14 35.45 -2.13
C GLU A 643 3.32 34.60 -0.88
N VAL A 644 2.21 34.11 -0.34
CA VAL A 644 2.18 33.16 0.77
C VAL A 644 1.68 31.83 0.22
N THR A 645 2.47 30.78 0.43
CA THR A 645 2.14 29.41 0.07
C THR A 645 1.94 28.62 1.35
N VAL A 646 0.79 27.96 1.47
CA VAL A 646 0.55 26.94 2.50
C VAL A 646 0.65 25.58 1.82
N SER A 647 1.35 24.62 2.41
CA SER A 647 1.51 23.28 1.86
C SER A 647 1.38 22.19 2.92
N TYR A 648 1.00 21.00 2.48
CA TYR A 648 0.93 19.80 3.28
C TYR A 648 1.39 18.59 2.45
N GLY A 649 2.14 17.69 3.08
CA GLY A 649 2.87 16.62 2.38
C GLY A 649 4.13 17.14 1.67
N TYR A 650 4.86 16.23 1.05
CA TYR A 650 6.16 16.46 0.43
C TYR A 650 6.24 15.89 -1.00
N GLY A 651 7.25 16.35 -1.75
CA GLY A 651 7.55 15.84 -3.09
C GLY A 651 6.35 15.94 -4.05
N SER A 652 6.17 14.90 -4.87
CA SER A 652 5.06 14.80 -5.85
C SER A 652 3.67 14.69 -5.21
N PHE A 653 3.58 14.42 -3.91
CA PHE A 653 2.31 14.27 -3.19
C PHE A 653 1.87 15.54 -2.46
N ALA A 654 2.73 16.56 -2.39
CA ALA A 654 2.41 17.79 -1.69
C ALA A 654 1.22 18.51 -2.34
N VAL A 655 0.23 18.87 -1.52
CA VAL A 655 -0.82 19.82 -1.90
C VAL A 655 -0.43 21.21 -1.42
N SER A 656 -0.73 22.24 -2.21
CA SER A 656 -0.43 23.62 -1.82
C SER A 656 -1.50 24.61 -2.28
N HIS A 657 -1.66 25.67 -1.51
CA HIS A 657 -2.52 26.80 -1.83
C HIS A 657 -1.73 28.09 -1.67
N SER A 658 -1.71 28.91 -2.73
CA SER A 658 -0.99 30.20 -2.73
C SER A 658 -1.93 31.39 -2.87
N PHE A 659 -1.62 32.47 -2.16
CA PHE A 659 -2.35 33.74 -2.25
C PHE A 659 -1.40 34.94 -2.12
N THR A 660 -1.82 36.08 -2.69
CA THR A 660 -1.03 37.32 -2.65
C THR A 660 -1.49 38.25 -1.54
N VAL A 661 -0.52 38.85 -0.85
CA VAL A 661 -0.77 39.85 0.19
C VAL A 661 -0.91 41.25 -0.42
N VAL A 662 -2.03 41.92 -0.17
CA VAL A 662 -2.27 43.29 -0.64
C VAL A 662 -2.15 44.31 0.47
N GLY A 663 -1.63 45.49 0.15
CA GLY A 663 -1.69 46.66 1.02
C GLY A 663 -3.16 46.98 1.32
N ARG A 664 -3.41 47.69 2.43
CA ARG A 664 -4.75 48.24 2.65
C ARG A 664 -5.17 49.15 1.50
#